data_AF-A0A4D5R9Y9-F1
#
_entry.id   AF-A0A4D5R9Y9-F1
#
_cell.length_a   1.000
_cell.length_b   1.000
_cell.length_c   1.000
_cell.angle_alpha   90.00
_cell.angle_beta   90.00
_cell.angle_gamma   90.00
#
_symmetry.space_group_name_H-M   'P 1'
#
loop_
_entity.id
_entity.type
_entity.pdbx_description
1 polymer ?
#
loop_
_entity_poly.entity_id
_entity_poly.type
_entity_poly.pdbx_seq_one_letter_code
_entity_poly.pdbx_strand_id
1 'polypeptide(L)'
;MATSGSAASIGNTFAQTGRAARRYNQNDLNKYHQELAAQVKHFIDRHEIEEGKNEQALKKLKKEKVPPEQRPLKVERIEFYAKDNSVQHHTDKYELVHTEPFYPVLRRGQDFYLSMRFQPRPFNPKRDTMKLIFNFGPNPNVARGSKVELPVGLNDTFSRPEGTWDVRVTYQDDKIITLNVKLPPSLYVGMWKCTVVTSLHEFKDKQRKYLCPEKLYILFNPWCKDDTVFLNDENLCKEYVLNDVGKLYMGVHHYPEGRNWVFAQFDDVILPACLYLLDCAKLDYTARGDPIRVVRAISAIINSRDDNGLIVDNWSGDYSDGVAPMEWTGSLKIFEEYMKNGGQSVKYGQCWVFSGCTTTFCRALGIPCRNITNYVSAHDCHHNLTVDKFHDANGDLKTDVDQDTIWNFHVWNEVWMARPDLPSGYGGWQVIDSTPQEQSEDVYQMGPASVEAVRRGEIGLQYDTMFVVSEVNADVIHWQDDEESDIGMRKMKTYNYYIGKKLLTKCPNKDDSNGIKDAEEITKTYKNPEGTLEERMQVLNAARNARLWYLYDSPKTGGEDVFFDLIEIESIQIGQPFNVTVKIENKSNEKRNIFAILSANSVYYTGVTYKPINKETQKFVVHPKQSEVLSLQIRGNEYLDKLVDFSMIKIYAMATVKETRQTWAEEDDFSITKPPINLQVRGTPKVNEEFTLLCSFVNPLEESLEKCHYWFESPGLTRPKGTLFRNIKAGESTCHEEKFIPSQPGEKTIVVTFGSTQLKELHGSIMITVNPA
;
A
#
# COMPACT_ATOMS: atom_id res chain seq x y z
N MET A 1 -64.65 -5.25 -28.94
CA MET A 1 -64.52 -3.80 -28.71
C MET A 1 -64.73 -3.57 -27.22
N ALA A 2 -63.80 -3.13 -26.38
CA ALA A 2 -62.37 -2.91 -26.47
C ALA A 2 -61.76 -3.50 -25.17
N THR A 3 -60.56 -4.05 -25.28
CA THR A 3 -59.96 -5.08 -24.43
C THR A 3 -59.31 -4.54 -23.15
N SER A 4 -59.58 -5.20 -22.03
CA SER A 4 -58.76 -5.23 -20.81
C SER A 4 -57.67 -6.31 -20.94
N GLY A 5 -56.43 -5.99 -20.60
CA GLY A 5 -55.31 -6.93 -20.65
C GLY A 5 -53.99 -6.34 -20.18
N SER A 6 -53.54 -6.83 -19.02
CA SER A 6 -52.19 -6.84 -18.43
C SER A 6 -51.02 -6.24 -19.25
N ALA A 7 -50.43 -5.17 -18.75
CA ALA A 7 -49.02 -4.84 -19.01
C ALA A 7 -48.17 -5.49 -17.91
N ALA A 8 -47.71 -6.71 -18.17
CA ALA A 8 -46.73 -7.42 -17.36
C ALA A 8 -45.41 -7.59 -18.14
N SER A 9 -44.32 -7.43 -17.41
CA SER A 9 -42.92 -7.76 -17.74
C SER A 9 -42.25 -7.06 -18.93
N ILE A 10 -41.61 -5.91 -18.64
CA ILE A 10 -40.27 -5.63 -19.18
C ILE A 10 -39.37 -5.48 -17.96
N GLY A 11 -38.96 -6.63 -17.42
CA GLY A 11 -38.04 -6.72 -16.30
C GLY A 11 -36.61 -6.47 -16.77
N ASN A 12 -35.89 -5.66 -16.00
CA ASN A 12 -34.45 -5.47 -16.05
C ASN A 12 -33.69 -6.81 -16.16
N THR A 13 -33.10 -7.06 -17.32
CA THR A 13 -32.01 -8.03 -17.47
C THR A 13 -30.70 -7.28 -17.71
N PHE A 14 -30.23 -6.59 -16.66
CA PHE A 14 -28.85 -6.11 -16.54
C PHE A 14 -28.49 -6.05 -15.05
N ALA A 15 -28.31 -7.21 -14.43
CA ALA A 15 -27.59 -7.39 -13.17
C ALA A 15 -27.63 -8.87 -12.80
N GLN A 16 -26.71 -9.66 -13.35
CA GLN A 16 -26.22 -10.92 -12.76
C GLN A 16 -25.07 -11.44 -13.64
N THR A 17 -23.89 -10.84 -13.49
CA THR A 17 -22.64 -11.56 -13.74
C THR A 17 -22.17 -12.13 -12.41
N GLY A 18 -22.91 -13.12 -11.92
CA GLY A 18 -22.40 -14.03 -10.91
C GLY A 18 -21.25 -14.85 -11.51
N ARG A 19 -20.19 -15.04 -10.72
CA ARG A 19 -18.98 -15.83 -11.03
C ARG A 19 -19.32 -17.12 -11.81
N ALA A 20 -19.06 -17.09 -13.12
CA ALA A 20 -18.84 -18.30 -13.92
C ALA A 20 -17.39 -18.31 -14.42
N ALA A 21 -16.42 -18.24 -13.50
CA ALA A 21 -15.06 -18.66 -13.80
C ALA A 21 -15.10 -20.18 -14.02
N ARG A 22 -14.95 -20.64 -15.27
CA ARG A 22 -14.65 -22.06 -15.52
C ARG A 22 -13.39 -22.38 -14.73
N ARG A 23 -13.51 -23.23 -13.70
CA ARG A 23 -12.39 -23.71 -12.89
C ARG A 23 -11.29 -24.19 -13.83
N TYR A 24 -10.14 -23.53 -13.76
CA TYR A 24 -8.91 -23.96 -14.44
C TYR A 24 -8.63 -25.42 -14.07
N ASN A 25 -8.08 -26.20 -15.00
CA ASN A 25 -7.59 -27.54 -14.67
C ASN A 25 -6.50 -27.39 -13.59
N GLN A 26 -6.78 -27.89 -12.39
CA GLN A 26 -5.91 -27.71 -11.23
C GLN A 26 -4.49 -28.23 -11.49
N ASN A 27 -4.33 -29.26 -12.31
CA ASN A 27 -3.01 -29.82 -12.62
C ASN A 27 -2.14 -28.89 -13.47
N ASP A 28 -2.73 -28.18 -14.44
CA ASP A 28 -1.99 -27.24 -15.29
C ASP A 28 -1.63 -25.97 -14.51
N LEU A 29 -2.54 -25.53 -13.64
CA LEU A 29 -2.31 -24.42 -12.72
C LEU A 29 -1.21 -24.77 -11.70
N ASN A 30 -1.26 -25.96 -11.10
CA ASN A 30 -0.24 -26.44 -10.17
C ASN A 30 1.15 -26.55 -10.83
N LYS A 31 1.23 -27.03 -12.07
CA LYS A 31 2.50 -27.10 -12.80
C LYS A 31 3.07 -25.70 -13.09
N TYR A 32 2.20 -24.77 -13.47
CA TYR A 32 2.59 -23.38 -13.70
C TYR A 32 3.05 -22.69 -12.39
N HIS A 33 2.33 -22.91 -11.28
CA HIS A 33 2.72 -22.43 -9.96
C HIS A 33 4.04 -23.06 -9.50
N GLN A 34 4.28 -24.34 -9.78
CA GLN A 34 5.56 -25.01 -9.50
C GLN A 34 6.71 -24.41 -10.32
N GLU A 35 6.48 -24.05 -11.60
CA GLU A 35 7.48 -23.35 -12.41
C GLU A 35 7.83 -21.98 -11.82
N LEU A 36 6.84 -21.24 -11.32
CA LEU A 36 7.03 -19.93 -10.70
C LEU A 36 7.72 -20.04 -9.33
N ALA A 37 7.27 -20.97 -8.49
CA ALA A 37 7.88 -21.26 -7.19
C ALA A 37 9.33 -21.77 -7.33
N ALA A 38 9.63 -22.60 -8.33
CA ALA A 38 11.00 -23.07 -8.59
C ALA A 38 11.93 -21.93 -9.04
N GLN A 39 11.42 -20.95 -9.77
CA GLN A 39 12.20 -19.75 -10.08
C GLN A 39 12.50 -18.93 -8.84
N VAL A 40 11.50 -18.74 -7.99
CA VAL A 40 11.70 -17.92 -6.80
C VAL A 40 12.62 -18.61 -5.80
N LYS A 41 12.50 -19.94 -5.70
CA LYS A 41 13.49 -20.76 -5.00
C LYS A 41 14.90 -20.62 -5.59
N HIS A 42 15.06 -20.60 -6.92
CA HIS A 42 16.35 -20.32 -7.55
C HIS A 42 16.90 -18.94 -7.19
N PHE A 43 16.06 -17.89 -7.16
CA PHE A 43 16.46 -16.54 -6.76
C PHE A 43 16.93 -16.47 -5.30
N ILE A 44 16.18 -17.11 -4.40
CA ILE A 44 16.50 -17.26 -2.98
C ILE A 44 17.81 -18.04 -2.77
N ASP A 45 17.94 -19.19 -3.41
CA ASP A 45 19.08 -20.10 -3.24
C ASP A 45 20.38 -19.48 -3.82
N ARG A 46 20.28 -18.57 -4.81
CA ARG A 46 21.43 -17.85 -5.39
C ARG A 46 22.14 -16.93 -4.38
N HIS A 47 21.44 -16.42 -3.37
CA HIS A 47 22.06 -15.60 -2.32
C HIS A 47 22.73 -16.44 -1.22
N GLU A 48 22.42 -17.73 -1.13
CA GLU A 48 23.05 -18.66 -0.19
C GLU A 48 24.11 -19.55 -0.86
N ILE A 49 24.22 -19.54 -2.21
CA ILE A 49 25.10 -20.45 -2.96
C ILE A 49 25.69 -19.74 -4.19
N GLU A 50 26.78 -19.00 -4.00
CA GLU A 50 27.83 -18.86 -5.03
C GLU A 50 28.84 -20.01 -4.89
N GLU A 51 28.50 -21.20 -5.40
CA GLU A 51 29.46 -22.21 -5.83
C GLU A 51 28.75 -23.37 -6.55
N GLY A 52 29.14 -23.68 -7.80
CA GLY A 52 28.76 -24.94 -8.46
C GLY A 52 28.26 -24.82 -9.90
N LYS A 53 29.19 -24.55 -10.82
CA LYS A 53 28.96 -24.50 -12.27
C LYS A 53 28.42 -25.80 -12.87
N ASN A 54 27.55 -25.60 -13.88
CA ASN A 54 27.44 -26.28 -15.18
C ASN A 54 28.04 -27.69 -15.32
N GLU A 55 27.24 -28.63 -15.86
CA GLU A 55 27.14 -28.90 -17.30
C GLU A 55 26.55 -30.30 -17.53
N GLN A 56 25.60 -30.41 -18.47
CA GLN A 56 25.45 -31.50 -19.46
C GLN A 56 23.97 -31.75 -19.78
N ALA A 57 23.61 -31.58 -21.06
CA ALA A 57 23.19 -32.72 -21.88
C ALA A 57 22.77 -32.25 -23.29
N LEU A 58 23.76 -31.93 -24.13
CA LEU A 58 23.58 -31.80 -25.57
C LEU A 58 23.92 -33.13 -26.24
N LYS A 59 23.05 -34.14 -26.12
CA LYS A 59 23.17 -35.41 -26.85
C LYS A 59 21.81 -36.01 -27.20
N LYS A 60 21.32 -35.69 -28.41
CA LYS A 60 20.68 -36.63 -29.35
C LYS A 60 20.24 -35.87 -30.60
N LEU A 61 20.84 -36.20 -31.76
CA LEU A 61 20.19 -36.11 -33.08
C LEU A 61 21.04 -36.82 -34.15
N LYS A 62 20.56 -37.99 -34.59
CA LYS A 62 20.74 -38.62 -35.91
C LYS A 62 19.37 -39.28 -36.20
N LYS A 63 18.69 -39.19 -37.35
CA LYS A 63 19.04 -39.01 -38.77
C LYS A 63 17.91 -38.23 -39.46
N GLU A 64 18.23 -37.35 -40.40
CA GLU A 64 17.28 -36.90 -41.43
C GLU A 64 17.99 -36.92 -42.79
N LYS A 65 17.44 -37.66 -43.77
CA LYS A 65 17.94 -37.84 -45.14
C LYS A 65 17.38 -36.77 -46.11
N VAL A 66 17.45 -35.49 -45.74
CA VAL A 66 17.05 -34.37 -46.61
C VAL A 66 18.21 -33.38 -46.70
N PRO A 67 18.62 -32.88 -47.88
CA PRO A 67 19.67 -31.88 -48.02
C PRO A 67 19.43 -30.68 -47.07
N PRO A 68 20.46 -30.08 -46.44
CA PRO A 68 20.30 -28.96 -45.51
C PRO A 68 19.53 -27.77 -46.10
N GLU A 69 19.59 -27.60 -47.42
CA GLU A 69 18.97 -26.52 -48.17
C GLU A 69 17.45 -26.66 -48.34
N GLN A 70 16.91 -27.89 -48.19
CA GLN A 70 15.48 -28.22 -48.31
C GLN A 70 14.78 -28.34 -46.95
N ARG A 71 15.41 -27.87 -45.86
CA ARG A 71 14.84 -27.89 -44.51
C ARG A 71 14.36 -26.49 -44.09
N PRO A 72 13.33 -26.40 -43.23
CA PRO A 72 13.00 -25.17 -42.52
C PRO A 72 14.21 -24.64 -41.74
N LEU A 73 14.31 -23.31 -41.63
CA LEU A 73 15.36 -22.65 -40.85
C LEU A 73 15.37 -23.14 -39.41
N LYS A 74 16.56 -23.36 -38.84
CA LYS A 74 16.72 -23.58 -37.40
C LYS A 74 17.12 -22.27 -36.76
N VAL A 75 16.44 -21.86 -35.69
CA VAL A 75 16.93 -20.79 -34.82
C VAL A 75 18.05 -21.37 -33.95
N GLU A 76 19.21 -20.74 -33.98
CA GLU A 76 20.37 -21.10 -33.16
C GLU A 76 20.31 -20.40 -31.81
N ARG A 77 20.09 -19.08 -31.82
CA ARG A 77 20.01 -18.23 -30.63
C ARG A 77 19.08 -17.06 -30.89
N ILE A 78 18.45 -16.58 -29.82
CA ILE A 78 17.72 -15.32 -29.76
C ILE A 78 18.38 -14.44 -28.69
N GLU A 79 18.45 -13.15 -28.96
CA GLU A 79 18.92 -12.12 -28.04
C GLU A 79 17.79 -11.10 -27.89
N PHE A 80 17.29 -10.94 -26.66
CA PHE A 80 16.21 -10.02 -26.35
C PHE A 80 16.69 -8.63 -25.96
N TYR A 81 18.00 -8.38 -25.90
CA TYR A 81 18.57 -7.09 -25.54
C TYR A 81 17.96 -6.55 -24.24
N ALA A 82 17.88 -7.40 -23.21
CA ALA A 82 17.13 -7.09 -21.99
C ALA A 82 17.57 -5.75 -21.38
N LYS A 83 18.88 -5.50 -21.33
CA LYS A 83 19.49 -4.26 -20.82
C LYS A 83 19.23 -3.04 -21.69
N ASP A 84 19.37 -3.17 -23.01
CA ASP A 84 19.20 -2.03 -23.92
C ASP A 84 17.72 -1.61 -24.01
N ASN A 85 16.82 -2.59 -24.12
CA ASN A 85 15.39 -2.33 -24.11
C ASN A 85 14.95 -1.73 -22.77
N SER A 86 15.52 -2.19 -21.64
CA SER A 86 15.09 -1.72 -20.32
C SER A 86 15.31 -0.23 -20.09
N VAL A 87 16.35 0.36 -20.70
CA VAL A 87 16.58 1.82 -20.61
C VAL A 87 15.43 2.60 -21.24
N GLN A 88 14.99 2.21 -22.44
CA GLN A 88 13.88 2.90 -23.12
C GLN A 88 12.54 2.65 -22.43
N HIS A 89 12.38 1.48 -21.81
CA HIS A 89 11.17 1.10 -21.09
C HIS A 89 11.13 1.60 -19.64
N HIS A 90 12.15 2.31 -19.14
CA HIS A 90 12.25 2.71 -17.73
C HIS A 90 12.10 1.51 -16.77
N THR A 91 12.81 0.44 -17.10
CA THR A 91 12.86 -0.84 -16.36
C THR A 91 14.31 -1.29 -16.10
N ASP A 92 15.28 -0.41 -16.34
CA ASP A 92 16.71 -0.65 -16.14
C ASP A 92 17.10 -0.78 -14.66
N LYS A 93 16.24 -0.35 -13.72
CA LYS A 93 16.48 -0.58 -12.29
C LYS A 93 16.23 -2.02 -11.84
N TYR A 94 15.38 -2.79 -12.54
CA TYR A 94 15.07 -4.17 -12.13
C TYR A 94 16.31 -5.05 -12.22
N GLU A 95 16.70 -5.69 -11.11
CA GLU A 95 17.88 -6.57 -11.07
C GLU A 95 17.77 -7.75 -12.04
N LEU A 96 16.54 -8.16 -12.38
CA LEU A 96 16.22 -9.19 -13.37
C LEU A 96 16.84 -8.94 -14.76
N VAL A 97 17.10 -7.68 -15.14
CA VAL A 97 17.74 -7.33 -16.43
C VAL A 97 19.27 -7.36 -16.35
N HIS A 98 19.85 -7.47 -15.15
CA HIS A 98 21.29 -7.38 -14.90
C HIS A 98 21.96 -8.68 -14.50
N THR A 99 21.18 -9.68 -14.08
CA THR A 99 21.68 -10.94 -13.54
C THR A 99 21.29 -12.12 -14.43
N GLU A 100 22.24 -13.00 -14.75
CA GLU A 100 21.94 -14.17 -15.60
C GLU A 100 20.99 -15.17 -14.91
N PRO A 101 20.01 -15.74 -15.66
CA PRO A 101 19.66 -15.41 -17.04
C PRO A 101 18.95 -14.05 -17.14
N PHE A 102 19.32 -13.22 -18.13
CA PHE A 102 18.76 -11.88 -18.30
C PHE A 102 17.29 -11.93 -18.74
N TYR A 103 16.38 -11.49 -17.89
CA TYR A 103 14.95 -11.48 -18.20
C TYR A 103 14.54 -10.11 -18.76
N PRO A 104 13.94 -10.03 -19.96
CA PRO A 104 13.39 -8.79 -20.48
C PRO A 104 12.23 -8.30 -19.61
N VAL A 105 12.34 -7.09 -19.06
CA VAL A 105 11.25 -6.39 -18.38
C VAL A 105 10.84 -5.20 -19.25
N LEU A 106 9.63 -5.25 -19.79
CA LEU A 106 9.11 -4.34 -20.79
C LEU A 106 7.81 -3.69 -20.29
N ARG A 107 7.40 -2.60 -20.92
CA ARG A 107 6.11 -1.93 -20.65
C ARG A 107 5.21 -2.01 -21.88
N ARG A 108 3.92 -2.29 -21.67
CA ARG A 108 2.91 -2.36 -22.75
C ARG A 108 2.78 -1.03 -23.50
N GLY A 109 2.26 -1.05 -24.72
CA GLY A 109 2.12 0.17 -25.54
C GLY A 109 3.43 0.74 -26.10
N GLN A 110 4.57 0.10 -25.83
CA GLN A 110 5.90 0.49 -26.34
C GLN A 110 6.56 -0.69 -27.04
N ASP A 111 7.33 -0.40 -28.09
CA ASP A 111 8.01 -1.40 -28.89
C ASP A 111 9.38 -1.80 -28.33
N PHE A 112 9.83 -3.02 -28.65
CA PHE A 112 11.11 -3.54 -28.19
C PHE A 112 11.84 -4.29 -29.31
N TYR A 113 13.16 -4.43 -29.15
CA TYR A 113 14.01 -5.08 -30.14
C TYR A 113 14.40 -6.51 -29.72
N LEU A 114 14.50 -7.41 -30.69
CA LEU A 114 15.13 -8.72 -30.51
C LEU A 114 15.89 -9.12 -31.77
N SER A 115 16.97 -9.85 -31.60
CA SER A 115 17.74 -10.42 -32.71
C SER A 115 17.75 -11.93 -32.65
N MET A 116 17.80 -12.56 -33.82
CA MET A 116 17.89 -14.01 -33.90
C MET A 116 18.89 -14.43 -34.97
N ARG A 117 19.64 -15.49 -34.67
CA ARG A 117 20.59 -16.11 -35.57
C ARG A 117 20.05 -17.44 -36.08
N PHE A 118 20.16 -17.68 -37.38
CA PHE A 118 19.69 -18.89 -38.04
C PHE A 118 20.81 -19.83 -38.47
N GLN A 119 20.46 -21.10 -38.60
CA GLN A 119 21.26 -22.13 -39.24
C GLN A 119 20.42 -23.00 -40.20
N PRO A 120 21.04 -23.54 -41.27
CA PRO A 120 22.44 -23.31 -41.68
C PRO A 120 22.64 -22.02 -42.49
N ARG A 121 21.55 -21.33 -42.88
CA ARG A 121 21.52 -20.32 -43.95
C ARG A 121 20.69 -19.08 -43.55
N PRO A 122 20.84 -17.96 -44.27
CA PRO A 122 19.98 -16.77 -44.13
C PRO A 122 18.48 -17.04 -44.27
N PHE A 123 17.68 -16.20 -43.63
CA PHE A 123 16.24 -16.12 -43.87
C PHE A 123 15.97 -15.50 -45.24
N ASN A 124 15.14 -16.17 -46.05
CA ASN A 124 14.70 -15.68 -47.35
C ASN A 124 13.17 -15.70 -47.38
N PRO A 125 12.47 -14.54 -47.39
CA PRO A 125 11.01 -14.49 -47.35
C PRO A 125 10.32 -15.10 -48.59
N LYS A 126 11.05 -15.26 -49.71
CA LYS A 126 10.51 -15.90 -50.91
C LYS A 126 10.40 -17.41 -50.75
N ARG A 127 11.14 -18.01 -49.80
CA ARG A 127 11.18 -19.45 -49.55
C ARG A 127 10.66 -19.81 -48.16
N ASP A 128 11.01 -19.01 -47.17
CA ASP A 128 10.81 -19.28 -45.75
C ASP A 128 9.59 -18.48 -45.24
N THR A 129 8.87 -19.10 -44.31
CA THR A 129 7.94 -18.38 -43.44
C THR A 129 8.48 -18.40 -42.03
N MET A 130 8.26 -17.30 -41.32
CA MET A 130 8.61 -17.16 -39.92
C MET A 130 7.45 -16.49 -39.19
N LYS A 131 7.17 -16.95 -37.97
CA LYS A 131 6.26 -16.27 -37.06
C LYS A 131 6.77 -16.31 -35.63
N LEU A 132 6.53 -15.23 -34.90
CA LEU A 132 6.65 -15.17 -33.46
C LEU A 132 5.31 -15.58 -32.85
N ILE A 133 5.34 -16.44 -31.84
CA ILE A 133 4.16 -16.80 -31.06
C ILE A 133 4.39 -16.38 -29.61
N PHE A 134 3.57 -15.46 -29.13
CA PHE A 134 3.55 -15.03 -27.74
C PHE A 134 2.38 -15.70 -27.02
N ASN A 135 2.65 -16.29 -25.86
CA ASN A 135 1.67 -16.98 -25.04
C ASN A 135 1.65 -16.40 -23.62
N PHE A 136 0.45 -16.22 -23.08
CA PHE A 136 0.21 -15.71 -21.74
C PHE A 136 -0.68 -16.64 -20.93
N GLY A 137 -0.32 -16.83 -19.67
CA GLY A 137 -1.06 -17.68 -18.74
C GLY A 137 -1.05 -19.18 -19.08
N PRO A 138 -1.77 -20.00 -18.31
CA PRO A 138 -1.75 -21.46 -18.42
C PRO A 138 -2.50 -21.99 -19.65
N ASN A 139 -3.49 -21.25 -20.15
CA ASN A 139 -4.32 -21.64 -21.30
C ASN A 139 -4.35 -20.54 -22.38
N PRO A 140 -3.26 -20.38 -23.15
CA PRO A 140 -3.16 -19.35 -24.19
C PRO A 140 -4.23 -19.52 -25.27
N ASN A 141 -4.94 -18.44 -25.61
CA ASN A 141 -6.06 -18.45 -26.54
C ASN A 141 -6.05 -17.22 -27.45
N VAL A 142 -6.18 -17.45 -28.77
CA VAL A 142 -6.11 -16.38 -29.77
C VAL A 142 -7.30 -15.42 -29.69
N ALA A 143 -8.52 -15.95 -29.55
CA ALA A 143 -9.73 -15.13 -29.47
C ALA A 143 -9.78 -14.27 -28.20
N ARG A 144 -9.08 -14.69 -27.14
CA ARG A 144 -8.94 -13.95 -25.89
C ARG A 144 -7.64 -13.14 -25.81
N GLY A 145 -6.88 -12.98 -26.88
CA GLY A 145 -5.65 -12.18 -26.87
C GLY A 145 -4.48 -12.74 -26.04
N SER A 146 -4.65 -13.84 -25.30
CA SER A 146 -3.59 -14.49 -24.50
C SER A 146 -2.67 -15.40 -25.34
N LYS A 147 -2.95 -15.55 -26.63
CA LYS A 147 -2.03 -16.11 -27.63
C LYS A 147 -2.00 -15.23 -28.87
N VAL A 148 -0.81 -14.79 -29.27
CA VAL A 148 -0.62 -13.91 -30.43
C VAL A 148 0.34 -14.56 -31.41
N GLU A 149 -0.03 -14.61 -32.69
CA GLU A 149 0.85 -15.07 -33.77
C GLU A 149 1.18 -13.88 -34.70
N LEU A 150 2.47 -13.56 -34.80
CA LEU A 150 3.01 -12.48 -35.61
C LEU A 150 3.85 -13.04 -36.76
N PRO A 151 3.27 -13.15 -37.98
CA PRO A 151 4.05 -13.47 -39.17
C PRO A 151 5.09 -12.38 -39.41
N VAL A 152 6.34 -12.78 -39.67
CA VAL A 152 7.43 -11.86 -39.97
C VAL A 152 7.62 -11.78 -41.48
N GLY A 153 7.35 -10.61 -42.05
CA GLY A 153 7.70 -10.24 -43.42
C GLY A 153 8.97 -9.37 -43.46
N LEU A 154 9.48 -9.05 -44.66
CA LEU A 154 10.63 -8.13 -44.83
C LEU A 154 10.25 -6.63 -44.84
N ASN A 155 9.03 -6.28 -44.43
CA ASN A 155 8.65 -4.88 -44.36
C ASN A 155 9.44 -4.19 -43.23
N ASP A 156 9.99 -3.02 -43.53
CA ASP A 156 10.70 -2.12 -42.60
C ASP A 156 9.76 -1.16 -41.87
N THR A 157 8.46 -1.26 -42.17
CA THR A 157 7.37 -0.46 -41.60
C THR A 157 6.33 -1.35 -40.92
N PHE A 158 5.70 -0.82 -39.88
CA PHE A 158 4.54 -1.46 -39.27
C PHE A 158 3.36 -1.39 -40.23
N SER A 159 2.65 -2.51 -40.37
CA SER A 159 1.58 -2.73 -41.34
C SER A 159 0.19 -2.88 -40.70
N ARG A 160 0.14 -3.08 -39.37
CA ARG A 160 -1.11 -3.27 -38.63
C ARG A 160 -1.58 -1.95 -37.99
N PRO A 161 -2.89 -1.84 -37.66
CA PRO A 161 -3.44 -0.64 -37.04
C PRO A 161 -2.71 -0.24 -35.76
N GLU A 162 -2.74 1.06 -35.44
CA GLU A 162 -2.26 1.55 -34.16
C GLU A 162 -2.97 0.87 -32.98
N GLY A 163 -2.25 0.77 -31.85
CA GLY A 163 -2.74 0.07 -30.66
C GLY A 163 -2.81 -1.46 -30.78
N THR A 164 -2.25 -2.08 -31.83
CA THR A 164 -2.22 -3.55 -32.00
C THR A 164 -0.79 -4.11 -32.00
N TRP A 165 -0.67 -5.42 -31.75
CA TRP A 165 0.60 -6.13 -31.91
C TRP A 165 1.06 -6.11 -33.37
N ASP A 166 2.32 -5.74 -33.60
CA ASP A 166 2.93 -5.79 -34.91
C ASP A 166 4.43 -6.12 -34.83
N VAL A 167 5.03 -6.48 -35.96
CA VAL A 167 6.46 -6.77 -36.06
C VAL A 167 7.01 -6.30 -37.41
N ARG A 168 8.20 -5.71 -37.39
CA ARG A 168 8.94 -5.31 -38.58
C ARG A 168 10.38 -5.77 -38.52
N VAL A 169 11.01 -5.94 -39.69
CA VAL A 169 12.44 -6.22 -39.79
C VAL A 169 13.17 -4.88 -39.84
N THR A 170 14.09 -4.66 -38.92
CA THR A 170 14.89 -3.42 -38.88
C THR A 170 16.29 -3.62 -39.43
N TYR A 171 16.82 -4.84 -39.35
CA TYR A 171 18.13 -5.18 -39.86
C TYR A 171 18.21 -6.65 -40.26
N GLN A 172 18.91 -6.94 -41.35
CA GLN A 172 19.25 -8.29 -41.77
C GLN A 172 20.68 -8.32 -42.31
N ASP A 173 21.51 -9.17 -41.71
CA ASP A 173 22.88 -9.43 -42.17
C ASP A 173 23.19 -10.93 -42.09
N ASP A 174 23.53 -11.53 -43.24
CA ASP A 174 23.71 -12.97 -43.43
C ASP A 174 22.64 -13.80 -42.69
N LYS A 175 23.02 -14.44 -41.57
CA LYS A 175 22.18 -15.35 -40.78
C LYS A 175 21.48 -14.67 -39.61
N ILE A 176 21.62 -13.35 -39.45
CA ILE A 176 21.07 -12.58 -38.34
C ILE A 176 19.93 -11.70 -38.87
N ILE A 177 18.83 -11.70 -38.14
CA ILE A 177 17.73 -10.75 -38.31
C ILE A 177 17.46 -10.06 -36.98
N THR A 178 17.32 -8.74 -37.03
CA THR A 178 16.80 -7.93 -35.94
C THR A 178 15.37 -7.51 -36.26
N LEU A 179 14.51 -7.74 -35.28
CA LEU A 179 13.11 -7.39 -35.32
C LEU A 179 12.83 -6.28 -34.32
N ASN A 180 11.89 -5.43 -34.67
CA ASN A 180 11.23 -4.53 -33.74
C ASN A 180 9.77 -5.00 -33.61
N VAL A 181 9.34 -5.25 -32.37
CA VAL A 181 8.03 -5.79 -32.03
C VAL A 181 7.24 -4.73 -31.25
N LYS A 182 6.07 -4.36 -31.78
CA LYS A 182 5.16 -3.39 -31.16
C LYS A 182 4.20 -4.09 -30.20
N LEU A 183 4.07 -3.55 -28.99
CA LEU A 183 3.12 -4.02 -27.97
C LEU A 183 1.87 -3.11 -27.94
N PRO A 184 0.64 -3.67 -27.83
CA PRO A 184 -0.55 -2.86 -27.63
C PRO A 184 -0.60 -2.27 -26.19
N PRO A 185 -1.21 -1.09 -25.98
CA PRO A 185 -1.32 -0.46 -24.66
C PRO A 185 -2.30 -1.18 -23.72
N SER A 186 -3.21 -2.00 -24.25
CA SER A 186 -4.15 -2.82 -23.48
C SER A 186 -3.65 -4.22 -23.14
N LEU A 187 -2.35 -4.49 -23.38
CA LEU A 187 -1.78 -5.83 -23.18
C LEU A 187 -1.88 -6.30 -21.74
N TYR A 188 -2.04 -7.62 -21.56
CA TYR A 188 -2.07 -8.25 -20.25
C TYR A 188 -0.72 -8.18 -19.56
N VAL A 189 -0.74 -7.73 -18.31
CA VAL A 189 0.44 -7.57 -17.48
C VAL A 189 0.82 -8.90 -16.83
N GLY A 190 2.11 -9.22 -16.87
CA GLY A 190 2.70 -10.42 -16.29
C GLY A 190 3.70 -11.11 -17.22
N MET A 191 3.86 -12.42 -17.02
CA MET A 191 4.89 -13.21 -17.70
C MET A 191 4.39 -13.82 -19.02
N TRP A 192 5.08 -13.49 -20.11
CA TRP A 192 4.84 -14.00 -21.46
C TRP A 192 5.95 -14.96 -21.91
N LYS A 193 5.56 -16.00 -22.65
CA LYS A 193 6.48 -16.97 -23.28
C LYS A 193 6.52 -16.74 -24.78
N CYS A 194 7.72 -16.66 -25.36
CA CYS A 194 7.90 -16.51 -26.81
C CYS A 194 8.32 -17.85 -27.46
N THR A 195 7.80 -18.12 -28.66
CA THR A 195 8.20 -19.26 -29.49
C THR A 195 8.34 -18.80 -30.93
N VAL A 196 9.49 -19.11 -31.56
CA VAL A 196 9.70 -18.85 -32.97
C VAL A 196 9.36 -20.09 -33.78
N VAL A 197 8.51 -19.93 -34.80
CA VAL A 197 8.13 -21.00 -35.70
C VAL A 197 8.57 -20.66 -37.12
N THR A 198 9.32 -21.57 -37.74
CA THR A 198 9.80 -21.45 -39.12
C THR A 198 9.29 -22.62 -39.95
N SER A 199 8.95 -22.36 -41.21
CA SER A 199 8.60 -23.39 -42.20
C SER A 199 8.97 -22.94 -43.61
N LEU A 200 8.79 -23.82 -44.60
CA LEU A 200 8.95 -23.49 -46.01
C LEU A 200 7.58 -23.20 -46.62
N HIS A 201 7.49 -22.26 -47.57
CA HIS A 201 6.23 -21.96 -48.28
C HIS A 201 5.60 -23.20 -48.90
N GLU A 202 6.43 -24.04 -49.53
CA GLU A 202 6.01 -25.27 -50.21
C GLU A 202 5.64 -26.41 -49.25
N PHE A 203 6.09 -26.36 -48.00
CA PHE A 203 5.93 -27.44 -47.01
C PHE A 203 5.52 -26.89 -45.64
N LYS A 204 4.31 -26.32 -45.56
CA LYS A 204 3.78 -25.72 -44.31
C LYS A 204 3.64 -26.71 -43.15
N ASP A 205 3.50 -28.00 -43.45
CA ASP A 205 3.38 -29.07 -42.44
C ASP A 205 4.71 -29.41 -41.76
N LYS A 206 5.84 -29.06 -42.37
CA LYS A 206 7.18 -29.26 -41.80
C LYS A 206 7.62 -27.98 -41.09
N GLN A 207 7.21 -27.82 -39.84
CA GLN A 207 7.56 -26.67 -39.00
C GLN A 207 8.72 -27.01 -38.05
N ARG A 208 9.60 -26.04 -37.81
CA ARG A 208 10.54 -26.05 -36.68
C ARG A 208 10.07 -25.03 -35.65
N LYS A 209 10.12 -25.43 -34.38
CA LYS A 209 9.77 -24.58 -33.24
C LYS A 209 11.00 -24.38 -32.37
N TYR A 210 11.26 -23.14 -31.99
CA TYR A 210 12.26 -22.77 -31.01
C TYR A 210 11.54 -22.11 -29.84
N LEU A 211 11.54 -22.77 -28.67
CA LEU A 211 11.01 -22.20 -27.45
C LEU A 211 12.10 -21.32 -26.83
N CYS A 212 11.80 -20.03 -26.66
CA CYS A 212 12.73 -19.13 -26.01
C CYS A 212 12.86 -19.51 -24.52
N PRO A 213 14.08 -19.69 -24.00
CA PRO A 213 14.26 -19.97 -22.57
C PRO A 213 13.96 -18.74 -21.70
N GLU A 214 14.18 -17.54 -22.20
CA GLU A 214 13.90 -16.29 -21.50
C GLU A 214 12.39 -16.04 -21.41
N LYS A 215 11.94 -15.62 -20.23
CA LYS A 215 10.58 -15.16 -19.97
C LYS A 215 10.51 -13.65 -20.10
N LEU A 216 9.47 -13.14 -20.77
CA LEU A 216 9.27 -11.71 -20.95
C LEU A 216 8.28 -11.20 -19.90
N TYR A 217 8.70 -10.26 -19.06
CA TYR A 217 7.83 -9.56 -18.14
C TYR A 217 7.28 -8.32 -18.83
N ILE A 218 5.95 -8.19 -18.90
CA ILE A 218 5.29 -7.02 -19.48
C ILE A 218 4.49 -6.32 -18.39
N LEU A 219 4.78 -5.04 -18.17
CA LEU A 219 4.23 -4.20 -17.12
C LEU A 219 3.26 -3.14 -17.68
N PHE A 220 2.55 -2.47 -16.78
CA PHE A 220 1.81 -1.24 -17.09
C PHE A 220 2.78 -0.12 -17.52
N ASN A 221 2.28 0.83 -18.33
CA ASN A 221 3.09 1.89 -18.91
C ASN A 221 2.57 3.30 -18.59
N PRO A 222 3.04 3.93 -17.50
CA PRO A 222 2.63 5.29 -17.16
C PRO A 222 3.21 6.36 -18.10
N TRP A 223 4.14 6.01 -19.01
CA TRP A 223 4.65 6.91 -20.04
C TRP A 223 3.88 6.81 -21.38
N CYS A 224 2.99 5.84 -21.54
CA CYS A 224 2.21 5.65 -22.77
C CYS A 224 0.86 6.35 -22.67
N LYS A 225 0.60 7.34 -23.54
CA LYS A 225 -0.65 8.14 -23.54
C LYS A 225 -1.94 7.32 -23.72
N ASP A 226 -1.82 6.16 -24.36
CA ASP A 226 -2.96 5.26 -24.62
C ASP A 226 -3.14 4.21 -23.51
N ASP A 227 -2.24 4.18 -22.52
CA ASP A 227 -2.37 3.31 -21.36
C ASP A 227 -3.28 3.97 -20.32
N THR A 228 -4.14 3.17 -19.69
CA THR A 228 -5.06 3.64 -18.65
C THR A 228 -4.35 4.12 -17.37
N VAL A 229 -3.07 3.82 -17.18
CA VAL A 229 -2.26 4.36 -16.07
C VAL A 229 -1.36 5.54 -16.47
N PHE A 230 -1.59 6.15 -17.64
CA PHE A 230 -0.78 7.27 -18.14
C PHE A 230 -0.71 8.43 -17.14
N LEU A 231 0.51 8.87 -16.84
CA LEU A 231 0.81 9.99 -15.96
C LEU A 231 1.68 11.00 -16.72
N ASN A 232 1.08 12.12 -17.11
CA ASN A 232 1.69 13.10 -18.03
C ASN A 232 2.84 13.94 -17.43
N ASP A 233 3.33 13.59 -16.23
CA ASP A 233 4.39 14.32 -15.55
C ASP A 233 5.53 13.35 -15.18
N GLU A 234 6.68 13.56 -15.82
CA GLU A 234 7.89 12.77 -15.64
C GLU A 234 8.39 12.79 -14.19
N ASN A 235 8.23 13.91 -13.48
CA ASN A 235 8.65 14.02 -12.09
C ASN A 235 7.73 13.20 -11.17
N LEU A 236 6.43 13.14 -11.50
CA LEU A 236 5.50 12.27 -10.78
C LEU A 236 5.76 10.79 -11.09
N CYS A 237 6.15 10.44 -12.32
CA CYS A 237 6.60 9.08 -12.65
C CYS A 237 7.87 8.69 -11.85
N LYS A 238 8.82 9.63 -11.71
CA LYS A 238 10.01 9.39 -10.88
C LYS A 238 9.64 9.08 -9.44
N GLU A 239 8.75 9.85 -8.82
CA GLU A 239 8.35 9.64 -7.42
C GLU A 239 7.44 8.41 -7.23
N TYR A 240 6.42 8.25 -8.08
CA TYR A 240 5.35 7.28 -7.85
C TYR A 240 5.54 5.94 -8.55
N VAL A 241 6.62 5.79 -9.33
CA VAL A 241 6.98 4.52 -10.01
C VAL A 241 8.44 4.16 -9.75
N LEU A 242 9.38 5.11 -9.94
CA LEU A 242 10.81 4.84 -9.96
C LEU A 242 11.54 5.01 -8.62
N ASN A 243 10.92 5.66 -7.63
CA ASN A 243 11.47 5.83 -6.30
C ASN A 243 11.19 4.57 -5.47
N ASP A 244 12.24 3.93 -4.95
CA ASP A 244 12.20 2.68 -4.20
C ASP A 244 12.36 2.87 -2.68
N VAL A 245 12.37 4.13 -2.24
CA VAL A 245 12.31 4.52 -0.85
C VAL A 245 11.21 5.58 -0.68
N GLY A 246 10.25 5.31 0.19
CA GLY A 246 9.18 6.22 0.54
C GLY A 246 9.29 6.71 1.97
N LYS A 247 8.23 7.41 2.41
CA LYS A 247 8.03 7.80 3.79
C LYS A 247 6.57 7.62 4.17
N LEU A 248 6.36 7.03 5.34
CA LEU A 248 5.08 6.83 5.99
C LEU A 248 4.98 7.85 7.11
N TYR A 249 3.88 8.59 7.17
CA TYR A 249 3.62 9.54 8.25
C TYR A 249 2.76 8.87 9.31
N MET A 250 3.13 9.00 10.58
CA MET A 250 2.49 8.33 11.72
C MET A 250 2.44 9.27 12.91
N GLY A 251 1.90 8.80 14.04
CA GLY A 251 1.75 9.59 15.26
C GLY A 251 0.39 10.28 15.29
N VAL A 252 0.35 11.54 15.72
CA VAL A 252 -0.89 12.31 15.88
C VAL A 252 -0.92 13.52 14.97
N HIS A 253 -2.10 14.02 14.62
CA HIS A 253 -2.25 15.07 13.60
C HIS A 253 -1.53 16.39 13.93
N HIS A 254 -1.39 16.76 15.22
CA HIS A 254 -0.66 17.96 15.65
C HIS A 254 0.86 17.79 15.59
N TYR A 255 1.36 16.57 15.79
CA TYR A 255 2.77 16.24 15.81
C TYR A 255 3.05 14.97 14.97
N PRO A 256 2.92 15.06 13.63
CA PRO A 256 3.15 13.91 12.77
C PRO A 256 4.65 13.61 12.69
N GLU A 257 4.98 12.32 12.66
CA GLU A 257 6.34 11.82 12.54
C GLU A 257 6.53 11.08 11.21
N GLY A 258 7.68 11.27 10.58
CA GLY A 258 8.01 10.67 9.29
C GLY A 258 8.94 9.48 9.45
N ARG A 259 8.53 8.31 8.98
CA ARG A 259 9.35 7.09 8.95
C ARG A 259 9.63 6.67 7.51
N ASN A 260 10.90 6.64 7.12
CA ASN A 260 11.29 6.11 5.81
C ASN A 260 10.98 4.61 5.72
N TRP A 261 10.52 4.19 4.53
CA TRP A 261 10.18 2.82 4.23
C TRP A 261 10.84 2.39 2.93
N VAL A 262 11.51 1.24 2.95
CA VAL A 262 12.17 0.67 1.77
C VAL A 262 11.16 -0.18 0.99
N PHE A 263 10.74 0.28 -0.20
CA PHE A 263 9.87 -0.51 -1.08
C PHE A 263 10.64 -1.60 -1.81
N ALA A 264 11.84 -1.25 -2.30
CA ALA A 264 12.74 -2.17 -3.02
C ALA A 264 12.09 -2.91 -4.20
N GLN A 265 11.14 -2.29 -4.91
CA GLN A 265 10.36 -2.94 -5.99
C GLN A 265 11.19 -3.50 -7.15
N PHE A 266 12.47 -3.14 -7.22
CA PHE A 266 13.41 -3.54 -8.27
C PHE A 266 14.27 -4.77 -7.91
N ASP A 267 14.24 -5.20 -6.65
CA ASP A 267 14.92 -6.42 -6.19
C ASP A 267 14.39 -7.64 -6.96
N ASP A 268 15.26 -8.60 -7.23
CA ASP A 268 14.96 -9.72 -8.15
C ASP A 268 13.81 -10.63 -7.66
N VAL A 269 13.52 -10.64 -6.36
CA VAL A 269 12.44 -11.44 -5.77
C VAL A 269 11.05 -10.80 -5.91
N ILE A 270 10.97 -9.46 -5.98
CA ILE A 270 9.71 -8.74 -5.81
C ILE A 270 8.76 -8.95 -6.98
N LEU A 271 9.21 -8.68 -8.21
CA LEU A 271 8.34 -8.82 -9.39
C LEU A 271 7.83 -10.26 -9.57
N PRO A 272 8.65 -11.32 -9.44
CA PRO A 272 8.16 -12.70 -9.43
C PRO A 272 7.15 -12.98 -8.31
N ALA A 273 7.38 -12.49 -7.09
CA ALA A 273 6.46 -12.65 -5.96
C ALA A 273 5.10 -11.97 -6.24
N CYS A 274 5.10 -10.76 -6.81
CA CYS A 274 3.88 -10.05 -7.20
C CYS A 274 3.07 -10.87 -8.21
N LEU A 275 3.73 -11.45 -9.23
CA LEU A 275 3.03 -12.28 -10.21
C LEU A 275 2.49 -13.58 -9.61
N TYR A 276 3.21 -14.18 -8.65
CA TYR A 276 2.75 -15.37 -7.92
C TYR A 276 1.49 -15.06 -7.09
N LEU A 277 1.49 -13.95 -6.35
CA LEU A 277 0.32 -13.49 -5.60
C LEU A 277 -0.88 -13.22 -6.54
N LEU A 278 -0.67 -12.61 -7.70
CA LEU A 278 -1.74 -12.44 -8.70
C LEU A 278 -2.29 -13.77 -9.23
N ASP A 279 -1.48 -14.83 -9.26
CA ASP A 279 -1.95 -16.19 -9.59
C ASP A 279 -2.79 -16.78 -8.45
N CYS A 280 -2.45 -16.47 -7.19
CA CYS A 280 -3.22 -16.83 -6.00
C CYS A 280 -4.57 -16.09 -5.90
N ALA A 281 -4.66 -14.85 -6.42
CA ALA A 281 -5.87 -14.02 -6.40
C ALA A 281 -7.09 -14.60 -7.14
N LYS A 282 -6.92 -15.73 -7.86
CA LYS A 282 -7.93 -16.34 -8.76
C LYS A 282 -8.53 -15.35 -9.77
N LEU A 283 -7.83 -14.23 -10.03
CA LEU A 283 -8.16 -13.24 -11.03
C LEU A 283 -8.02 -13.88 -12.42
N ASP A 284 -9.02 -13.72 -13.28
CA ASP A 284 -8.92 -14.22 -14.64
C ASP A 284 -7.71 -13.60 -15.34
N TYR A 285 -6.90 -14.42 -16.03
CA TYR A 285 -5.68 -13.95 -16.67
C TYR A 285 -5.94 -12.81 -17.66
N THR A 286 -7.09 -12.80 -18.35
CA THR A 286 -7.43 -11.71 -19.29
C THR A 286 -7.80 -10.41 -18.58
N ALA A 287 -8.18 -10.46 -17.31
CA ALA A 287 -8.43 -9.27 -16.49
C ALA A 287 -7.14 -8.55 -16.09
N ARG A 288 -5.96 -9.16 -16.25
CA ARG A 288 -4.66 -8.51 -15.96
C ARG A 288 -4.27 -7.41 -16.96
N GLY A 289 -5.09 -7.15 -17.98
CA GLY A 289 -4.97 -5.95 -18.80
C GLY A 289 -5.69 -4.72 -18.23
N ASP A 290 -6.53 -4.90 -17.21
CA ASP A 290 -7.37 -3.86 -16.63
C ASP A 290 -6.83 -3.46 -15.24
N PRO A 291 -6.28 -2.23 -15.08
CA PRO A 291 -5.71 -1.82 -13.80
C PRO A 291 -6.76 -1.77 -12.69
N ILE A 292 -8.03 -1.52 -12.99
CA ILE A 292 -9.11 -1.45 -11.98
C ILE A 292 -9.25 -2.81 -11.29
N ARG A 293 -9.31 -3.88 -12.10
CA ARG A 293 -9.40 -5.25 -11.60
C ARG A 293 -8.12 -5.72 -10.93
N VAL A 294 -6.96 -5.30 -11.44
CA VAL A 294 -5.67 -5.64 -10.86
C VAL A 294 -5.52 -5.01 -9.48
N VAL A 295 -5.79 -3.71 -9.29
CA VAL A 295 -5.60 -3.07 -7.98
C VAL A 295 -6.61 -3.53 -6.94
N ARG A 296 -7.84 -3.86 -7.35
CA ARG A 296 -8.83 -4.50 -6.46
C ARG A 296 -8.37 -5.89 -6.01
N ALA A 297 -7.77 -6.68 -6.92
CA ALA A 297 -7.18 -7.96 -6.55
C ALA A 297 -5.95 -7.78 -5.63
N ILE A 298 -5.14 -6.73 -5.84
CA ILE A 298 -3.99 -6.40 -4.97
C ILE A 298 -4.47 -6.11 -3.55
N SER A 299 -5.54 -5.32 -3.37
CA SER A 299 -6.04 -5.03 -2.02
C SER A 299 -6.53 -6.27 -1.27
N ALA A 300 -7.04 -7.28 -1.98
CA ALA A 300 -7.42 -8.56 -1.40
C ALA A 300 -6.23 -9.45 -1.01
N ILE A 301 -5.22 -9.58 -1.88
CA ILE A 301 -4.13 -10.58 -1.71
C ILE A 301 -2.95 -10.10 -0.89
N ILE A 302 -2.90 -8.83 -0.52
CA ILE A 302 -1.88 -8.31 0.40
C ILE A 302 -2.20 -8.74 1.84
N ASN A 303 -3.47 -8.83 2.21
CA ASN A 303 -3.88 -9.43 3.49
C ASN A 303 -4.17 -10.93 3.35
N SER A 304 -4.12 -11.66 4.46
CA SER A 304 -4.25 -13.13 4.46
C SER A 304 -5.64 -13.67 4.80
N ARG A 305 -6.66 -12.82 5.03
CA ARG A 305 -7.92 -13.25 5.64
C ARG A 305 -8.68 -14.28 4.79
N ASP A 306 -8.69 -14.12 3.46
CA ASP A 306 -9.50 -14.97 2.57
C ASP A 306 -8.68 -15.89 1.66
N ASP A 307 -7.55 -15.42 1.11
CA ASP A 307 -6.83 -16.08 0.01
C ASP A 307 -5.41 -16.57 0.39
N ASN A 308 -5.06 -16.63 1.69
CA ASN A 308 -3.68 -16.85 2.15
C ASN A 308 -2.68 -15.88 1.47
N GLY A 309 -3.06 -14.61 1.41
CA GLY A 309 -2.26 -13.54 0.84
C GLY A 309 -0.96 -13.26 1.61
N LEU A 310 -0.34 -12.12 1.34
CA LEU A 310 1.04 -11.85 1.74
C LEU A 310 1.22 -11.79 3.27
N ILE A 311 0.37 -11.06 3.99
CA ILE A 311 0.60 -10.69 5.39
C ILE A 311 -0.58 -11.08 6.29
N VAL A 312 -0.27 -11.62 7.46
CA VAL A 312 -1.22 -11.84 8.57
C VAL A 312 -1.32 -10.59 9.42
N ASP A 313 -2.53 -10.11 9.66
CA ASP A 313 -2.78 -8.95 10.51
C ASP A 313 -2.75 -9.29 12.01
N ASN A 314 -2.28 -8.36 12.86
CA ASN A 314 -2.33 -8.53 14.32
C ASN A 314 -2.21 -7.18 15.04
N TRP A 315 -3.22 -6.85 15.86
CA TRP A 315 -3.26 -5.66 16.74
C TRP A 315 -3.29 -6.00 18.24
N SER A 316 -3.07 -7.25 18.61
CA SER A 316 -3.14 -7.69 20.02
C SER A 316 -2.02 -7.13 20.91
N GLY A 317 -0.92 -6.69 20.31
CA GLY A 317 0.32 -6.32 21.03
C GLY A 317 1.20 -7.51 21.42
N ASP A 318 0.76 -8.75 21.20
CA ASP A 318 1.61 -9.94 21.31
C ASP A 318 2.01 -10.43 19.91
N TYR A 319 3.32 -10.38 19.65
CA TYR A 319 3.93 -10.79 18.38
C TYR A 319 4.97 -11.90 18.59
N SER A 320 4.92 -12.63 19.70
CA SER A 320 5.96 -13.57 20.12
C SER A 320 6.24 -14.72 19.13
N ASP A 321 5.31 -15.05 18.24
CA ASP A 321 5.45 -16.08 17.20
C ASP A 321 5.71 -15.51 15.79
N GLY A 322 6.00 -14.21 15.67
CA GLY A 322 6.26 -13.53 14.41
C GLY A 322 7.19 -12.33 14.56
N VAL A 323 7.17 -11.44 13.58
CA VAL A 323 7.86 -10.15 13.64
C VAL A 323 6.87 -9.08 14.04
N ALA A 324 7.24 -8.25 15.03
CA ALA A 324 6.42 -7.12 15.43
C ALA A 324 6.27 -6.13 14.26
N PRO A 325 5.05 -5.62 13.95
CA PRO A 325 4.82 -4.71 12.81
C PRO A 325 5.76 -3.49 12.77
N MET A 326 6.22 -3.05 13.94
CA MET A 326 7.15 -1.93 14.12
C MET A 326 8.59 -2.21 13.73
N GLU A 327 9.02 -3.46 13.67
CA GLU A 327 10.41 -3.82 13.37
C GLU A 327 10.70 -3.78 11.86
N TRP A 328 9.67 -3.88 11.02
CA TRP A 328 9.82 -3.82 9.57
C TRP A 328 10.40 -2.49 9.10
N THR A 329 11.53 -2.54 8.40
CA THR A 329 12.19 -1.39 7.75
C THR A 329 11.74 -1.17 6.32
N GLY A 330 11.09 -2.17 5.73
CA GLY A 330 10.76 -2.21 4.31
C GLY A 330 9.96 -3.46 3.94
N SER A 331 9.57 -3.52 2.67
CA SER A 331 8.75 -4.60 2.13
C SER A 331 9.56 -5.82 1.69
N LEU A 332 10.85 -5.66 1.40
CA LEU A 332 11.67 -6.70 0.77
C LEU A 332 11.65 -8.03 1.54
N LYS A 333 11.95 -7.98 2.84
CA LYS A 333 12.01 -9.17 3.68
C LYS A 333 10.66 -9.90 3.75
N ILE A 334 9.55 -9.17 3.71
CA ILE A 334 8.19 -9.74 3.75
C ILE A 334 7.94 -10.56 2.49
N PHE A 335 8.19 -10.00 1.30
CA PHE A 335 8.04 -10.75 0.05
C PHE A 335 9.02 -11.92 -0.05
N GLU A 336 10.26 -11.73 0.42
CA GLU A 336 11.27 -12.78 0.42
C GLU A 336 10.88 -13.95 1.33
N GLU A 337 10.44 -13.69 2.56
CA GLU A 337 9.97 -14.72 3.50
C GLU A 337 8.73 -15.45 3.00
N TYR A 338 7.76 -14.72 2.44
CA TYR A 338 6.56 -15.31 1.84
C TYR A 338 6.95 -16.35 0.78
N MET A 339 7.89 -16.00 -0.09
CA MET A 339 8.32 -16.90 -1.15
C MET A 339 9.23 -18.03 -0.65
N LYS A 340 10.12 -17.77 0.32
CA LYS A 340 10.95 -18.79 0.99
C LYS A 340 10.09 -19.88 1.63
N ASN A 341 8.98 -19.48 2.24
CA ASN A 341 8.06 -20.38 2.92
C ASN A 341 7.01 -20.99 1.99
N GLY A 342 7.23 -20.97 0.67
CA GLY A 342 6.36 -21.62 -0.31
C GLY A 342 5.00 -20.93 -0.49
N GLY A 343 4.93 -19.62 -0.25
CA GLY A 343 3.71 -18.82 -0.33
C GLY A 343 2.85 -18.84 0.93
N GLN A 344 3.47 -19.08 2.09
CA GLN A 344 2.78 -18.95 3.39
C GLN A 344 2.83 -17.50 3.86
N SER A 345 1.69 -16.99 4.34
CA SER A 345 1.55 -15.61 4.83
C SER A 345 2.55 -15.28 5.94
N VAL A 346 3.11 -14.07 5.89
CA VAL A 346 4.12 -13.58 6.81
C VAL A 346 3.47 -12.88 7.99
N LYS A 347 4.01 -13.11 9.19
CA LYS A 347 3.51 -12.58 10.46
C LYS A 347 4.46 -11.48 10.98
N TYR A 348 4.02 -10.28 11.35
CA TYR A 348 2.67 -9.70 11.26
C TYR A 348 2.70 -8.31 10.60
N GLY A 349 1.54 -7.82 10.18
CA GLY A 349 1.36 -6.47 9.64
C GLY A 349 0.25 -5.68 10.32
N GLN A 350 0.38 -4.37 10.21
CA GLN A 350 -0.64 -3.36 10.53
C GLN A 350 -0.73 -2.37 9.35
N CYS A 351 -1.62 -1.39 9.39
CA CYS A 351 -2.02 -0.61 8.19
C CYS A 351 -0.84 -0.04 7.39
N TRP A 352 0.20 0.50 8.03
CA TRP A 352 1.36 1.04 7.33
C TRP A 352 2.25 -0.04 6.67
N VAL A 353 2.27 -1.26 7.23
CA VAL A 353 2.99 -2.41 6.65
C VAL A 353 2.24 -2.91 5.41
N PHE A 354 0.91 -3.02 5.50
CA PHE A 354 0.05 -3.32 4.35
C PHE A 354 0.26 -2.28 3.27
N SER A 355 0.15 -0.99 3.61
CA SER A 355 0.33 0.12 2.69
C SER A 355 1.73 0.13 2.04
N GLY A 356 2.78 -0.16 2.80
CA GLY A 356 4.15 -0.30 2.27
C GLY A 356 4.28 -1.43 1.23
N CYS A 357 3.69 -2.59 1.50
CA CYS A 357 3.69 -3.73 0.59
C CYS A 357 2.82 -3.49 -0.65
N THR A 358 1.68 -2.83 -0.50
CA THR A 358 0.81 -2.45 -1.62
C THR A 358 1.49 -1.45 -2.55
N THR A 359 2.17 -0.43 -2.01
CA THR A 359 2.98 0.49 -2.85
C THR A 359 4.06 -0.27 -3.61
N THR A 360 4.79 -1.17 -2.94
CA THR A 360 5.81 -2.01 -3.56
C THR A 360 5.24 -2.81 -4.74
N PHE A 361 4.09 -3.47 -4.52
CA PHE A 361 3.42 -4.29 -5.53
C PHE A 361 2.96 -3.45 -6.73
N CYS A 362 2.25 -2.34 -6.49
CA CYS A 362 1.76 -1.47 -7.55
C CYS A 362 2.92 -0.88 -8.38
N ARG A 363 3.98 -0.40 -7.72
CA ARG A 363 5.16 0.17 -8.40
C ARG A 363 5.93 -0.89 -9.19
N ALA A 364 6.07 -2.11 -8.67
CA ALA A 364 6.67 -3.25 -9.37
C ALA A 364 5.91 -3.61 -10.66
N LEU A 365 4.58 -3.41 -10.69
CA LEU A 365 3.78 -3.63 -11.90
C LEU A 365 3.71 -2.42 -12.83
N GLY A 366 4.28 -1.27 -12.44
CA GLY A 366 4.22 -0.03 -13.22
C GLY A 366 2.96 0.80 -13.03
N ILE A 367 2.19 0.57 -11.97
CA ILE A 367 1.04 1.39 -11.60
C ILE A 367 1.55 2.51 -10.67
N PRO A 368 1.42 3.81 -11.03
CA PRO A 368 1.85 4.89 -10.16
C PRO A 368 1.08 4.85 -8.84
N CYS A 369 1.79 4.81 -7.72
CA CYS A 369 1.20 4.59 -6.40
C CYS A 369 1.90 5.41 -5.32
N ARG A 370 1.12 5.93 -4.35
CA ARG A 370 1.62 6.66 -3.17
C ARG A 370 0.88 6.25 -1.89
N ASN A 371 1.57 6.33 -0.76
CA ASN A 371 1.00 6.10 0.56
C ASN A 371 0.29 7.35 1.06
N ILE A 372 -0.86 7.17 1.71
CA ILE A 372 -1.66 8.24 2.30
C ILE A 372 -1.85 7.93 3.78
N THR A 373 -1.52 8.88 4.65
CA THR A 373 -1.89 8.81 6.06
C THR A 373 -3.09 9.71 6.31
N ASN A 374 -4.17 9.16 6.84
CA ASN A 374 -5.31 9.89 7.37
C ASN A 374 -5.26 9.93 8.89
N TYR A 375 -5.21 11.12 9.49
CA TYR A 375 -5.23 11.26 10.95
C TYR A 375 -6.65 11.45 11.47
N VAL A 376 -6.95 10.82 12.61
CA VAL A 376 -8.29 10.75 13.20
C VAL A 376 -9.25 10.06 12.22
N SER A 377 -8.86 8.86 11.76
CA SER A 377 -9.60 8.08 10.78
C SER A 377 -10.73 7.33 11.47
N ALA A 378 -11.96 7.47 10.98
CA ALA A 378 -13.04 6.61 11.45
C ALA A 378 -12.79 5.17 10.97
N HIS A 379 -13.04 4.20 11.83
CA HIS A 379 -12.92 2.78 11.53
C HIS A 379 -14.08 2.00 12.13
N ASP A 380 -14.64 1.12 11.29
CA ASP A 380 -15.93 0.48 11.49
C ASP A 380 -17.03 1.55 11.63
N CYS A 381 -17.69 1.84 10.52
CA CYS A 381 -18.94 2.57 10.52
C CYS A 381 -19.88 1.65 9.78
N HIS A 382 -21.02 1.28 10.38
CA HIS A 382 -22.04 0.35 9.85
C HIS A 382 -22.76 0.87 8.57
N HIS A 383 -22.02 1.53 7.69
CA HIS A 383 -22.44 2.30 6.55
C HIS A 383 -23.50 3.35 6.93
N ASN A 384 -23.28 4.04 8.04
CA ASN A 384 -24.19 5.06 8.58
C ASN A 384 -23.62 6.50 8.54
N LEU A 385 -22.38 6.71 8.06
CA LEU A 385 -21.69 8.01 7.97
C LEU A 385 -21.54 8.74 9.33
N THR A 386 -21.69 8.02 10.43
CA THR A 386 -21.54 8.51 11.80
C THR A 386 -20.58 7.61 12.56
N VAL A 387 -19.96 8.17 13.60
CA VAL A 387 -19.23 7.42 14.62
C VAL A 387 -20.00 7.57 15.91
N ASP A 388 -20.63 6.50 16.38
CA ASP A 388 -21.53 6.54 17.53
C ASP A 388 -20.84 6.06 18.81
N LYS A 389 -20.76 6.93 19.82
CA LYS A 389 -20.16 6.65 21.15
C LYS A 389 -21.21 6.59 22.24
N PHE A 390 -21.26 5.49 22.97
CA PHE A 390 -22.27 5.25 23.98
C PHE A 390 -21.71 5.38 25.40
N HIS A 391 -22.38 6.18 26.22
CA HIS A 391 -22.06 6.44 27.61
C HIS A 391 -23.14 5.88 28.53
N ASP A 392 -22.74 5.37 29.68
CA ASP A 392 -23.66 4.99 30.75
C ASP A 392 -24.24 6.24 31.48
N ALA A 393 -25.16 6.00 32.42
CA ALA A 393 -25.77 7.08 33.20
C ALA A 393 -24.77 7.88 34.06
N ASN A 394 -23.59 7.32 34.35
CA ASN A 394 -22.52 7.98 35.10
C ASN A 394 -21.58 8.79 34.18
N GLY A 395 -21.70 8.61 32.86
CA GLY A 395 -20.88 9.25 31.84
C GLY A 395 -19.70 8.42 31.35
N ASP A 396 -19.54 7.19 31.85
CA ASP A 396 -18.47 6.30 31.43
C ASP A 396 -18.79 5.70 30.05
N LEU A 397 -17.77 5.61 29.18
CA LEU A 397 -17.87 4.92 27.90
C LEU A 397 -18.23 3.45 28.15
N LYS A 398 -19.29 3.00 27.50
CA LYS A 398 -19.66 1.59 27.50
C LYS A 398 -18.60 0.80 26.74
N THR A 399 -18.36 -0.44 27.15
CA THR A 399 -17.36 -1.33 26.50
C THR A 399 -17.98 -2.64 26.04
N ASP A 400 -19.26 -2.83 26.34
CA ASP A 400 -20.10 -4.01 26.07
C ASP A 400 -21.04 -3.82 24.87
N VAL A 401 -20.90 -2.69 24.16
CA VAL A 401 -21.66 -2.36 22.95
C VAL A 401 -20.70 -2.36 21.77
N ASP A 402 -21.17 -2.81 20.61
CA ASP A 402 -20.43 -2.67 19.36
C ASP A 402 -20.20 -1.17 19.08
N GLN A 403 -18.95 -0.75 19.00
CA GLN A 403 -18.56 0.66 18.94
C GLN A 403 -17.58 0.90 17.81
N ASP A 404 -17.94 1.86 16.97
CA ASP A 404 -17.06 2.47 15.99
C ASP A 404 -15.79 3.00 16.70
N THR A 405 -14.64 2.74 16.12
CA THR A 405 -13.35 3.17 16.66
C THR A 405 -12.79 4.32 15.85
N ILE A 406 -12.13 5.26 16.53
CA ILE A 406 -11.41 6.34 15.85
C ILE A 406 -9.92 6.02 15.96
N TRP A 407 -9.31 5.72 14.82
CA TRP A 407 -7.88 5.46 14.74
C TRP A 407 -7.12 6.77 14.73
N ASN A 408 -6.08 6.87 15.55
CA ASN A 408 -5.24 8.07 15.64
C ASN A 408 -4.64 8.42 14.27
N PHE A 409 -4.24 7.38 13.53
CA PHE A 409 -4.02 7.47 12.10
C PHE A 409 -4.33 6.13 11.43
N HIS A 410 -4.63 6.19 10.14
CA HIS A 410 -4.75 5.04 9.27
C HIS A 410 -3.98 5.30 7.97
N VAL A 411 -3.42 4.25 7.37
CA VAL A 411 -2.58 4.37 6.18
C VAL A 411 -3.11 3.46 5.07
N TRP A 412 -3.44 4.06 3.93
CA TRP A 412 -3.86 3.36 2.70
C TRP A 412 -3.02 3.81 1.51
N ASN A 413 -3.44 3.45 0.30
CA ASN A 413 -2.74 3.77 -0.93
C ASN A 413 -3.65 4.53 -1.90
N GLU A 414 -3.05 5.44 -2.66
CA GLU A 414 -3.64 5.96 -3.88
C GLU A 414 -2.91 5.39 -5.10
N VAL A 415 -3.66 5.00 -6.12
CA VAL A 415 -3.17 4.56 -7.42
C VAL A 415 -3.69 5.46 -8.53
N TRP A 416 -2.85 5.81 -9.49
CA TRP A 416 -3.23 6.69 -10.60
C TRP A 416 -3.73 5.88 -11.78
N MET A 417 -4.99 6.09 -12.18
CA MET A 417 -5.56 5.48 -13.38
C MET A 417 -6.81 6.22 -13.91
N ALA A 418 -7.12 5.99 -15.18
CA ALA A 418 -8.42 6.30 -15.75
C ALA A 418 -9.52 5.36 -15.22
N ARG A 419 -10.75 5.86 -15.18
CA ARG A 419 -11.96 5.12 -14.75
C ARG A 419 -13.01 5.05 -15.86
N PRO A 420 -12.77 4.29 -16.94
CA PRO A 420 -13.72 4.17 -18.06
C PRO A 420 -15.05 3.49 -17.67
N ASP A 421 -15.10 2.85 -16.51
CA ASP A 421 -16.30 2.29 -15.89
C ASP A 421 -17.18 3.36 -15.20
N LEU A 422 -16.65 4.55 -14.95
CA LEU A 422 -17.35 5.69 -14.35
C LEU A 422 -17.63 6.81 -15.37
N PRO A 423 -18.50 7.79 -15.04
CA PRO A 423 -18.62 9.00 -15.84
C PRO A 423 -17.28 9.75 -15.99
N SER A 424 -17.18 10.62 -17.01
CA SER A 424 -15.99 11.44 -17.19
C SER A 424 -15.76 12.35 -15.98
N GLY A 425 -14.51 12.43 -15.51
CA GLY A 425 -14.10 13.26 -14.37
C GLY A 425 -13.68 12.50 -13.12
N TYR A 426 -13.89 11.18 -13.04
CA TYR A 426 -13.54 10.36 -11.86
C TYR A 426 -12.24 9.56 -11.98
N GLY A 427 -11.47 9.76 -13.05
CA GLY A 427 -10.10 9.25 -13.18
C GLY A 427 -9.10 10.01 -12.29
N GLY A 428 -7.82 9.69 -12.40
CA GLY A 428 -6.76 10.24 -11.56
C GLY A 428 -6.51 9.36 -10.35
N TRP A 429 -6.34 9.94 -9.16
CA TRP A 429 -6.07 9.18 -7.93
C TRP A 429 -7.30 8.38 -7.47
N GLN A 430 -7.06 7.10 -7.18
CA GLN A 430 -8.06 6.17 -6.65
C GLN A 430 -7.55 5.55 -5.36
N VAL A 431 -8.38 5.53 -4.33
CA VAL A 431 -8.09 4.92 -3.03
C VAL A 431 -8.22 3.41 -3.15
N ILE A 432 -7.19 2.69 -2.72
CA ILE A 432 -7.23 1.26 -2.42
C ILE A 432 -6.67 1.07 -1.01
N ASP A 433 -7.27 0.17 -0.26
CA ASP A 433 -6.78 -0.20 1.06
C ASP A 433 -6.70 -1.72 1.18
N SER A 434 -5.55 -2.19 1.62
CA SER A 434 -5.26 -3.61 1.80
C SER A 434 -5.33 -4.05 3.26
N THR A 435 -5.58 -3.11 4.17
CA THR A 435 -5.86 -3.38 5.58
C THR A 435 -7.22 -4.07 5.68
N PRO A 436 -7.32 -5.26 6.28
CA PRO A 436 -8.58 -5.97 6.37
C PRO A 436 -9.49 -5.33 7.43
N GLN A 437 -10.28 -4.34 7.03
CA GLN A 437 -11.25 -3.64 7.87
C GLN A 437 -12.65 -4.22 7.62
N GLU A 438 -13.24 -3.89 6.46
CA GLU A 438 -14.57 -4.33 6.05
C GLU A 438 -14.54 -5.28 4.86
N GLN A 439 -15.59 -6.10 4.73
CA GLN A 439 -15.78 -6.95 3.56
C GLN A 439 -16.50 -6.18 2.43
N SER A 440 -15.89 -6.18 1.24
CA SER A 440 -16.52 -5.73 0.00
C SER A 440 -16.75 -6.93 -0.91
N GLU A 441 -18.01 -7.23 -1.21
CA GLU A 441 -18.42 -8.42 -1.98
C GLU A 441 -17.95 -9.74 -1.31
N ASP A 442 -18.14 -9.84 0.01
CA ASP A 442 -17.77 -10.99 0.86
C ASP A 442 -16.26 -11.30 0.91
N VAL A 443 -15.40 -10.32 0.60
CA VAL A 443 -13.94 -10.43 0.61
C VAL A 443 -13.35 -9.21 1.32
N TYR A 444 -12.30 -9.40 2.12
CA TYR A 444 -11.51 -8.31 2.71
C TYR A 444 -10.67 -7.62 1.63
N GLN A 445 -11.31 -6.71 0.90
CA GLN A 445 -10.75 -5.91 -0.17
C GLN A 445 -11.42 -4.55 -0.18
N MET A 446 -10.70 -3.50 -0.57
CA MET A 446 -11.25 -2.15 -0.66
C MET A 446 -10.74 -1.44 -1.92
N GLY A 447 -11.66 -0.75 -2.60
CA GLY A 447 -11.37 0.11 -3.74
C GLY A 447 -11.31 -0.62 -5.10
N PRO A 448 -10.98 0.08 -6.18
CA PRO A 448 -10.57 1.49 -6.23
C PRO A 448 -11.74 2.49 -6.10
N ALA A 449 -11.69 3.36 -5.08
CA ALA A 449 -12.63 4.47 -4.91
C ALA A 449 -12.06 5.75 -5.51
N SER A 450 -12.83 6.48 -6.33
CA SER A 450 -12.34 7.75 -6.90
C SER A 450 -12.23 8.82 -5.82
N VAL A 451 -11.06 9.43 -5.65
CA VAL A 451 -10.86 10.53 -4.68
C VAL A 451 -11.80 11.70 -4.98
N GLU A 452 -12.09 11.97 -6.25
CA GLU A 452 -13.07 13.00 -6.63
C GLU A 452 -14.51 12.61 -6.27
N ALA A 453 -14.88 11.33 -6.35
CA ALA A 453 -16.20 10.87 -5.90
C ALA A 453 -16.35 11.00 -4.38
N VAL A 454 -15.28 10.69 -3.62
CA VAL A 454 -15.22 10.90 -2.16
C VAL A 454 -15.42 12.38 -1.84
N ARG A 455 -14.67 13.27 -2.49
CA ARG A 455 -14.76 14.73 -2.33
C ARG A 455 -16.15 15.31 -2.61
N ARG A 456 -16.92 14.67 -3.47
CA ARG A 456 -18.29 15.08 -3.81
C ARG A 456 -19.37 14.37 -2.99
N GLY A 457 -19.03 13.37 -2.19
CA GLY A 457 -20.00 12.56 -1.44
C GLY A 457 -20.85 11.66 -2.35
N GLU A 458 -20.33 11.27 -3.51
CA GLU A 458 -21.05 10.48 -4.51
C GLU A 458 -20.91 8.97 -4.26
N ILE A 459 -21.46 8.54 -3.12
CA ILE A 459 -21.31 7.19 -2.58
C ILE A 459 -21.85 6.04 -3.45
N GLY A 460 -22.65 6.35 -4.49
CA GLY A 460 -23.20 5.36 -5.41
C GLY A 460 -22.22 4.90 -6.50
N LEU A 461 -21.06 5.54 -6.63
CA LEU A 461 -20.04 5.15 -7.59
C LEU A 461 -19.15 4.06 -7.00
N GLN A 462 -18.95 2.98 -7.76
CA GLN A 462 -18.06 1.91 -7.35
C GLN A 462 -16.59 2.37 -7.37
N TYR A 463 -15.72 1.83 -6.54
CA TYR A 463 -15.97 0.81 -5.50
C TYR A 463 -15.86 1.46 -4.13
N ASP A 464 -16.64 1.00 -3.15
CA ASP A 464 -16.43 1.27 -1.72
C ASP A 464 -16.37 2.77 -1.32
N THR A 465 -16.89 3.68 -2.16
CA THR A 465 -16.80 5.14 -1.96
C THR A 465 -17.44 5.58 -0.64
N MET A 466 -18.53 4.95 -0.23
CA MET A 466 -19.19 5.24 1.05
C MET A 466 -18.29 4.99 2.25
N PHE A 467 -17.49 3.92 2.18
CA PHE A 467 -16.56 3.57 3.25
C PHE A 467 -15.51 4.66 3.42
N VAL A 468 -14.84 5.06 2.33
CA VAL A 468 -13.83 6.14 2.37
C VAL A 468 -14.42 7.47 2.83
N VAL A 469 -15.64 7.82 2.39
CA VAL A 469 -16.32 9.05 2.86
C VAL A 469 -16.50 9.02 4.38
N SER A 470 -16.80 7.85 4.95
CA SER A 470 -16.94 7.68 6.40
C SER A 470 -15.58 7.85 7.09
N GLU A 471 -14.52 7.20 6.58
CA GLU A 471 -13.16 7.28 7.14
C GLU A 471 -12.61 8.71 7.24
N VAL A 472 -13.00 9.60 6.32
CA VAL A 472 -12.47 10.97 6.24
C VAL A 472 -13.45 12.06 6.70
N ASN A 473 -14.74 11.76 6.85
CA ASN A 473 -15.76 12.79 7.06
C ASN A 473 -17.01 12.35 7.85
N ALA A 474 -16.94 11.27 8.62
CA ALA A 474 -18.05 10.90 9.51
C ALA A 474 -18.26 11.93 10.64
N ASP A 475 -19.51 12.14 11.03
CA ASP A 475 -19.86 12.97 12.20
C ASP A 475 -19.81 12.09 13.47
N VAL A 476 -19.19 12.57 14.55
CA VAL A 476 -19.12 11.85 15.84
C VAL A 476 -20.32 12.23 16.69
N ILE A 477 -21.08 11.24 17.15
CA ILE A 477 -22.27 11.43 17.98
C ILE A 477 -22.07 10.72 19.32
N HIS A 478 -22.19 11.48 20.40
CA HIS A 478 -22.22 10.92 21.74
C HIS A 478 -23.67 10.67 22.19
N TRP A 479 -23.91 9.51 22.77
CA TRP A 479 -25.19 9.08 23.33
C TRP A 479 -24.99 8.75 24.81
N GLN A 480 -25.95 9.12 25.65
CA GLN A 480 -25.91 8.77 27.07
C GLN A 480 -27.20 8.09 27.48
N ASP A 481 -27.12 7.06 28.33
CA ASP A 481 -28.30 6.49 28.98
C ASP A 481 -29.09 7.58 29.70
N ASP A 482 -30.39 7.64 29.41
CA ASP A 482 -31.34 8.57 30.02
C ASP A 482 -32.69 7.88 30.21
N GLU A 483 -32.97 7.49 31.46
CA GLU A 483 -34.24 6.83 31.82
C GLU A 483 -35.46 7.72 31.62
N GLU A 484 -35.28 9.06 31.52
CA GLU A 484 -36.37 10.00 31.24
C GLU A 484 -36.64 10.15 29.74
N SER A 485 -35.81 9.58 28.87
CA SER A 485 -35.96 9.61 27.41
C SER A 485 -36.87 8.47 26.92
N ASP A 486 -37.73 8.76 25.95
CA ASP A 486 -38.64 7.77 25.32
C ASP A 486 -37.89 6.60 24.66
N ILE A 487 -36.62 6.81 24.27
CA ILE A 487 -35.76 5.78 23.64
C ILE A 487 -34.73 5.19 24.61
N GLY A 488 -34.78 5.57 25.90
CA GLY A 488 -33.83 5.14 26.94
C GLY A 488 -32.44 5.77 26.83
N MET A 489 -32.21 6.63 25.84
CA MET A 489 -30.96 7.35 25.62
C MET A 489 -31.22 8.79 25.19
N ARG A 490 -30.29 9.68 25.49
CA ARG A 490 -30.29 11.06 24.98
C ARG A 490 -29.08 11.28 24.07
N LYS A 491 -29.33 11.98 22.96
CA LYS A 491 -28.27 12.47 22.07
C LYS A 491 -27.57 13.64 22.77
N MET A 492 -26.26 13.54 22.94
CA MET A 492 -25.41 14.63 23.39
C MET A 492 -25.00 15.50 22.17
N LYS A 493 -23.92 16.28 22.31
CA LYS A 493 -23.39 17.08 21.21
C LYS A 493 -22.89 16.20 20.06
N THR A 494 -23.17 16.62 18.84
CA THR A 494 -22.58 16.06 17.61
C THR A 494 -21.37 16.89 17.20
N TYR A 495 -20.25 16.23 16.91
CA TYR A 495 -19.03 16.84 16.41
C TYR A 495 -18.87 16.53 14.93
N ASN A 496 -18.97 17.57 14.09
CA ASN A 496 -19.01 17.46 12.64
C ASN A 496 -17.69 17.87 11.95
N TYR A 497 -16.59 17.90 12.69
CA TYR A 497 -15.27 18.35 12.21
C TYR A 497 -14.12 17.46 12.72
N TYR A 498 -14.44 16.37 13.42
CA TYR A 498 -13.47 15.61 14.19
C TYR A 498 -12.73 14.57 13.34
N ILE A 499 -13.41 13.91 12.41
CA ILE A 499 -12.84 12.84 11.59
C ILE A 499 -12.04 13.41 10.42
N GLY A 500 -10.94 12.74 10.07
CA GLY A 500 -10.09 13.07 8.91
C GLY A 500 -9.47 14.46 9.01
N LYS A 501 -8.88 14.80 10.17
CA LYS A 501 -8.35 16.17 10.43
C LYS A 501 -7.20 16.56 9.52
N LYS A 502 -6.42 15.58 9.05
CA LYS A 502 -5.24 15.82 8.22
C LYS A 502 -4.95 14.60 7.37
N LEU A 503 -4.72 14.80 6.07
CA LEU A 503 -4.23 13.75 5.18
C LEU A 503 -2.86 14.13 4.62
N LEU A 504 -1.87 13.26 4.80
CA LEU A 504 -0.48 13.48 4.37
C LEU A 504 -0.01 12.43 3.37
N THR A 505 0.81 12.86 2.43
CA THR A 505 1.58 11.98 1.54
C THR A 505 2.98 12.57 1.29
N LYS A 506 3.91 11.80 0.75
CA LYS A 506 5.25 12.31 0.44
C LYS A 506 5.19 13.19 -0.82
N CYS A 507 5.77 14.36 -0.72
CA CYS A 507 5.89 15.31 -1.81
C CYS A 507 6.94 14.84 -2.82
N PRO A 508 6.65 14.90 -4.14
CA PRO A 508 7.64 14.65 -5.18
C PRO A 508 8.84 15.60 -5.08
N ASN A 509 10.05 15.07 -5.31
CA ASN A 509 11.32 15.82 -5.33
C ASN A 509 11.66 16.61 -4.05
N LYS A 510 11.09 16.22 -2.91
CA LYS A 510 11.50 16.71 -1.60
C LYS A 510 11.80 15.52 -0.72
N ASP A 511 12.91 15.60 0.01
CA ASP A 511 13.33 14.59 0.97
C ASP A 511 13.77 15.28 2.25
N ASP A 512 13.32 14.75 3.39
CA ASP A 512 13.69 15.23 4.72
C ASP A 512 13.94 14.04 5.66
N SER A 513 15.15 13.48 5.69
CA SER A 513 15.40 12.17 6.34
C SER A 513 14.90 12.02 7.79
N ASN A 514 14.82 13.11 8.56
CA ASN A 514 14.48 13.09 9.99
C ASN A 514 13.29 13.99 10.36
N GLY A 515 12.52 14.48 9.40
CA GLY A 515 11.39 15.37 9.64
C GLY A 515 10.22 15.12 8.69
N ILE A 516 9.35 16.13 8.56
CA ILE A 516 8.12 16.10 7.76
C ILE A 516 8.08 17.20 6.70
N LYS A 517 9.19 17.89 6.39
CA LYS A 517 9.20 18.98 5.41
C LYS A 517 8.96 18.49 3.97
N ASP A 518 9.10 17.19 3.76
CA ASP A 518 8.74 16.47 2.55
C ASP A 518 7.29 15.96 2.56
N ALA A 519 6.47 16.30 3.56
CA ALA A 519 5.04 16.01 3.55
C ALA A 519 4.26 17.01 2.68
N GLU A 520 3.29 16.49 1.93
CA GLU A 520 2.25 17.23 1.25
C GLU A 520 0.92 16.99 1.98
N GLU A 521 0.25 18.07 2.38
CA GLU A 521 -1.09 17.99 2.96
C GLU A 521 -2.15 18.00 1.85
N ILE A 522 -2.89 16.91 1.73
CA ILE A 522 -3.86 16.67 0.66
C ILE A 522 -5.31 16.59 1.17
N THR A 523 -5.59 17.01 2.40
CA THR A 523 -6.93 16.98 3.01
C THR A 523 -8.02 17.55 2.08
N LYS A 524 -7.69 18.64 1.38
CA LYS A 524 -8.59 19.34 0.45
C LYS A 524 -8.95 18.55 -0.81
N THR A 525 -8.22 17.48 -1.13
CA THR A 525 -8.56 16.59 -2.24
C THR A 525 -9.64 15.59 -1.85
N TYR A 526 -9.82 15.31 -0.55
CA TYR A 526 -10.80 14.36 -0.01
C TYR A 526 -12.08 15.02 0.50
N LYS A 527 -11.98 16.24 1.02
CA LYS A 527 -13.14 16.97 1.55
C LYS A 527 -13.00 18.48 1.42
N ASN A 528 -14.13 19.17 1.45
CA ASN A 528 -14.18 20.62 1.47
C ASN A 528 -13.76 21.15 2.87
N PRO A 529 -13.34 22.42 3.00
CA PRO A 529 -12.94 22.97 4.28
C PRO A 529 -14.07 22.93 5.32
N GLU A 530 -13.74 22.54 6.55
CA GLU A 530 -14.68 22.45 7.66
C GLU A 530 -15.44 23.76 7.89
N GLY A 531 -16.75 23.66 8.17
CA GLY A 531 -17.62 24.81 8.44
C GLY A 531 -18.11 25.56 7.19
N THR A 532 -17.73 25.11 5.98
CA THR A 532 -18.27 25.65 4.72
C THR A 532 -19.62 25.02 4.36
N LEU A 533 -20.40 25.71 3.52
CA LEU A 533 -21.66 25.15 3.02
C LEU A 533 -21.41 23.92 2.15
N GLU A 534 -20.33 23.95 1.37
CA GLU A 534 -19.89 22.89 0.47
C GLU A 534 -19.53 21.59 1.21
N GLU A 535 -18.82 21.68 2.34
CA GLU A 535 -18.58 20.54 3.24
C GLU A 535 -19.89 19.95 3.70
N ARG A 536 -20.78 20.77 4.25
CA ARG A 536 -22.04 20.25 4.79
C ARG A 536 -22.92 19.62 3.72
N MET A 537 -22.94 20.19 2.51
CA MET A 537 -23.65 19.61 1.37
C MET A 537 -23.06 18.26 0.95
N GLN A 538 -21.74 18.06 1.02
CA GLN A 538 -21.09 16.78 0.73
C GLN A 538 -21.65 15.67 1.63
N VAL A 539 -21.66 15.88 2.94
CA VAL A 539 -22.16 14.88 3.91
C VAL A 539 -23.66 14.67 3.77
N LEU A 540 -24.45 15.74 3.63
CA LEU A 540 -25.89 15.63 3.47
C LEU A 540 -26.28 14.92 2.16
N ASN A 541 -25.52 15.12 1.09
CA ASN A 541 -25.70 14.38 -0.17
C ASN A 541 -25.43 12.90 0.02
N ALA A 542 -24.31 12.54 0.67
CA ALA A 542 -23.99 11.16 1.01
C ALA A 542 -25.09 10.53 1.90
N ALA A 543 -25.49 11.21 2.97
CA ALA A 543 -26.54 10.74 3.88
C ALA A 543 -27.89 10.58 3.18
N ARG A 544 -28.28 11.51 2.30
CA ARG A 544 -29.52 11.39 1.52
C ARG A 544 -29.47 10.18 0.59
N ASN A 545 -28.36 9.98 -0.13
CA ASN A 545 -28.19 8.83 -1.02
C ASN A 545 -28.20 7.50 -0.26
N ALA A 546 -27.67 7.48 0.96
CA ALA A 546 -27.70 6.35 1.88
C ALA A 546 -29.03 6.16 2.63
N ARG A 547 -29.98 7.11 2.50
CA ARG A 547 -31.27 7.15 3.25
C ARG A 547 -31.12 7.34 4.76
N LEU A 548 -30.11 8.08 5.19
CA LEU A 548 -29.72 8.33 6.59
C LEU A 548 -30.01 9.76 7.07
N TRP A 549 -30.80 10.53 6.33
CA TRP A 549 -31.07 11.95 6.61
C TRP A 549 -31.63 12.22 8.02
N TYR A 550 -32.34 11.26 8.62
CA TYR A 550 -32.92 11.39 9.95
C TYR A 550 -31.89 11.54 11.09
N LEU A 551 -30.66 11.01 10.92
CA LEU A 551 -29.57 11.18 11.89
C LEU A 551 -29.12 12.64 12.02
N TYR A 552 -29.31 13.41 10.95
CA TYR A 552 -28.89 14.82 10.82
C TYR A 552 -30.03 15.83 11.06
N ASP A 553 -31.30 15.38 11.09
CA ASP A 553 -32.50 16.23 11.30
C ASP A 553 -32.88 16.40 12.79
N SER A 554 -32.06 15.93 13.72
CA SER A 554 -32.34 16.04 15.17
C SER A 554 -32.25 17.50 15.67
N PRO A 555 -33.17 17.96 16.53
CA PRO A 555 -33.13 19.33 17.07
C PRO A 555 -31.86 19.58 17.89
N LYS A 556 -31.28 20.78 17.76
CA LYS A 556 -30.17 21.21 18.62
C LYS A 556 -30.60 21.24 20.08
N THR A 557 -29.82 20.64 20.97
CA THR A 557 -29.98 20.75 22.41
C THR A 557 -29.85 22.21 22.83
N GLY A 558 -30.94 22.81 23.34
CA GLY A 558 -30.93 24.17 23.89
C GLY A 558 -30.43 24.18 25.35
N GLY A 559 -29.92 25.33 25.81
CA GLY A 559 -29.59 25.54 27.23
C GLY A 559 -28.11 25.44 27.61
N GLU A 560 -27.18 25.53 26.65
CA GLU A 560 -25.74 25.59 26.93
C GLU A 560 -25.32 26.97 27.45
N ASP A 561 -25.06 27.09 28.75
CA ASP A 561 -24.66 28.35 29.39
C ASP A 561 -23.35 28.27 30.18
N VAL A 562 -22.68 27.13 30.15
CA VAL A 562 -21.30 26.94 30.60
C VAL A 562 -20.45 26.55 29.39
N PHE A 563 -19.29 27.17 29.23
CA PHE A 563 -18.31 26.81 28.21
C PHE A 563 -17.24 25.90 28.82
N PHE A 564 -16.84 24.88 28.07
CA PHE A 564 -15.81 23.92 28.43
C PHE A 564 -14.83 23.80 27.25
N ASP A 565 -13.56 23.60 27.56
CA ASP A 565 -12.48 23.50 26.58
C ASP A 565 -11.39 22.57 27.14
N LEU A 566 -11.19 21.42 26.50
CA LEU A 566 -10.12 20.47 26.84
C LEU A 566 -8.81 20.99 26.22
N ILE A 567 -7.80 21.23 27.06
CA ILE A 567 -6.51 21.74 26.59
C ILE A 567 -5.71 20.58 25.98
N GLU A 568 -5.50 20.68 24.68
CA GLU A 568 -4.67 19.76 23.88
C GLU A 568 -3.24 19.70 24.42
N ILE A 569 -2.64 18.50 24.39
CA ILE A 569 -1.25 18.27 24.78
C ILE A 569 -0.44 17.99 23.51
N GLU A 570 0.47 18.89 23.14
CA GLU A 570 1.24 18.74 21.89
C GLU A 570 2.15 17.50 21.90
N SER A 571 3.07 17.42 22.87
CA SER A 571 3.98 16.29 23.04
C SER A 571 4.62 16.28 24.42
N ILE A 572 4.95 15.10 24.92
CA ILE A 572 5.65 14.89 26.19
C ILE A 572 6.79 13.91 25.95
N GLN A 573 7.99 14.19 26.45
CA GLN A 573 9.10 13.23 26.39
C GLN A 573 8.86 12.05 27.32
N ILE A 574 9.23 10.85 26.88
CA ILE A 574 9.11 9.63 27.69
C ILE A 574 9.72 9.79 29.09
N GLY A 575 8.95 9.41 30.11
CA GLY A 575 9.30 9.54 31.52
C GLY A 575 8.89 10.86 32.18
N GLN A 576 8.58 11.92 31.43
CA GLN A 576 8.15 13.21 31.98
C GLN A 576 6.67 13.21 32.42
N PRO A 577 6.30 14.00 33.44
CA PRO A 577 4.90 14.17 33.84
C PRO A 577 4.13 15.08 32.88
N PHE A 578 2.79 14.93 32.86
CA PHE A 578 1.88 15.79 32.09
C PHE A 578 0.56 16.03 32.84
N ASN A 579 -0.22 17.01 32.39
CA ASN A 579 -1.47 17.40 33.05
C ASN A 579 -2.64 17.39 32.06
N VAL A 580 -3.70 16.62 32.34
CA VAL A 580 -4.99 16.73 31.64
C VAL A 580 -5.71 17.95 32.19
N THR A 581 -6.05 18.94 31.35
CA THR A 581 -6.54 20.25 31.83
C THR A 581 -7.81 20.68 31.10
N VAL A 582 -8.83 21.09 31.84
CA VAL A 582 -10.11 21.61 31.29
C VAL A 582 -10.32 23.04 31.76
N LYS A 583 -10.53 23.97 30.81
CA LYS A 583 -10.99 25.33 31.08
C LYS A 583 -12.51 25.36 31.13
N ILE A 584 -13.04 26.08 32.10
CA ILE A 584 -14.48 26.16 32.37
C ILE A 584 -14.86 27.62 32.52
N GLU A 585 -15.92 28.07 31.86
CA GLU A 585 -16.45 29.43 31.98
C GLU A 585 -17.97 29.41 32.13
N ASN A 586 -18.48 29.84 33.28
CA ASN A 586 -19.92 30.02 33.48
C ASN A 586 -20.39 31.32 32.84
N LYS A 587 -21.05 31.24 31.69
CA LYS A 587 -21.57 32.40 30.95
C LYS A 587 -22.92 32.88 31.47
N SER A 588 -23.54 32.17 32.42
CA SER A 588 -24.80 32.55 33.03
C SER A 588 -24.62 33.59 34.16
N ASN A 589 -25.75 34.15 34.61
CA ASN A 589 -25.79 35.02 35.80
C ASN A 589 -26.09 34.22 37.09
N GLU A 590 -26.22 32.90 36.98
CA GLU A 590 -26.59 32.00 38.07
C GLU A 590 -25.39 31.13 38.46
N LYS A 591 -25.38 30.62 39.69
CA LYS A 591 -24.40 29.61 40.08
C LYS A 591 -24.67 28.29 39.34
N ARG A 592 -23.61 27.56 39.00
CA ARG A 592 -23.70 26.27 38.30
C ARG A 592 -22.95 25.20 39.09
N ASN A 593 -23.63 24.07 39.34
CA ASN A 593 -23.03 22.90 39.97
C ASN A 593 -22.53 21.96 38.87
N ILE A 594 -21.22 21.74 38.82
CA ILE A 594 -20.57 20.97 37.78
C ILE A 594 -20.06 19.66 38.38
N PHE A 595 -20.39 18.57 37.70
CA PHE A 595 -19.77 17.26 37.89
C PHE A 595 -18.84 17.01 36.71
N ALA A 596 -17.55 16.79 36.96
CA ALA A 596 -16.55 16.57 35.92
C ALA A 596 -15.74 15.29 36.15
N ILE A 597 -15.39 14.62 35.07
CA ILE A 597 -14.54 13.43 35.02
C ILE A 597 -13.38 13.74 34.10
N LEU A 598 -12.14 13.56 34.59
CA LEU A 598 -10.91 13.62 33.78
C LEU A 598 -10.25 12.25 33.85
N SER A 599 -9.77 11.74 32.71
CA SER A 599 -9.04 10.48 32.67
C SER A 599 -7.96 10.47 31.59
N ALA A 600 -6.96 9.63 31.80
CA ALA A 600 -5.93 9.31 30.83
C ALA A 600 -5.82 7.79 30.70
N ASN A 601 -5.78 7.29 29.47
CA ASN A 601 -5.69 5.87 29.15
C ASN A 601 -4.56 5.65 28.15
N SER A 602 -3.80 4.56 28.31
CA SER A 602 -2.93 4.10 27.23
C SER A 602 -3.78 3.36 26.21
N VAL A 603 -3.55 3.68 24.93
CA VAL A 603 -4.33 3.17 23.81
C VAL A 603 -3.41 2.65 22.72
N TYR A 604 -3.88 1.66 21.96
CA TYR A 604 -3.28 1.34 20.67
C TYR A 604 -3.59 2.47 19.67
N TYR A 605 -2.83 2.55 18.59
CA TYR A 605 -3.07 3.58 17.57
C TYR A 605 -4.42 3.48 16.87
N THR A 606 -5.09 2.32 16.99
CA THR A 606 -6.46 2.08 16.54
C THR A 606 -7.52 2.73 17.44
N GLY A 607 -7.11 3.40 18.53
CA GLY A 607 -8.01 4.00 19.52
C GLY A 607 -8.51 3.02 20.59
N VAL A 608 -8.25 1.72 20.43
CA VAL A 608 -8.62 0.69 21.41
C VAL A 608 -7.85 0.90 22.71
N THR A 609 -8.56 0.93 23.83
CA THR A 609 -7.95 1.11 25.16
C THR A 609 -7.20 -0.13 25.59
N TYR A 610 -5.93 0.04 25.97
CA TYR A 610 -5.11 -1.02 26.55
C TYR A 610 -5.25 -1.05 28.08
N LYS A 611 -4.88 0.04 28.75
CA LYS A 611 -4.92 0.16 30.21
C LYS A 611 -5.25 1.59 30.67
N PRO A 612 -6.09 1.75 31.71
CA PRO A 612 -6.26 3.04 32.34
C PRO A 612 -4.99 3.49 33.07
N ILE A 613 -4.60 4.75 32.88
CA ILE A 613 -3.44 5.34 33.55
C ILE A 613 -3.92 5.91 34.89
N ASN A 614 -4.84 6.88 34.84
CA ASN A 614 -5.45 7.51 36.00
C ASN A 614 -6.81 8.13 35.64
N LYS A 615 -7.69 8.29 36.63
CA LYS A 615 -9.02 8.90 36.50
C LYS A 615 -9.36 9.65 37.78
N GLU A 616 -9.89 10.85 37.62
CA GLU A 616 -10.36 11.68 38.71
C GLU A 616 -11.77 12.20 38.44
N THR A 617 -12.57 12.28 39.49
CA THR A 617 -13.95 12.77 39.44
C THR A 617 -14.13 13.87 40.47
N GLN A 618 -14.65 15.02 40.04
CA GLN A 618 -14.81 16.19 40.90
C GLN A 618 -16.22 16.78 40.81
N LYS A 619 -16.68 17.32 41.94
CA LYS A 619 -17.91 18.09 42.08
C LYS A 619 -17.56 19.46 42.64
N PHE A 620 -17.89 20.51 41.92
CA PHE A 620 -17.57 21.88 42.33
C PHE A 620 -18.62 22.86 41.80
N VAL A 621 -18.54 24.09 42.31
CA VAL A 621 -19.46 25.19 41.96
C VAL A 621 -18.66 26.23 41.21
N VAL A 622 -19.19 26.68 40.07
CA VAL A 622 -18.66 27.83 39.33
C VAL A 622 -19.63 29.00 39.49
N HIS A 623 -19.14 30.11 40.05
CA HIS A 623 -19.95 31.29 40.29
C HIS A 623 -20.35 32.00 38.98
N PRO A 624 -21.37 32.86 38.99
CA PRO A 624 -21.77 33.63 37.82
C PRO A 624 -20.58 34.35 37.17
N LYS A 625 -20.44 34.25 35.84
CA LYS A 625 -19.38 34.91 35.06
C LYS A 625 -17.95 34.55 35.47
N GLN A 626 -17.77 33.47 36.23
CA GLN A 626 -16.46 33.00 36.67
C GLN A 626 -15.88 32.00 35.66
N SER A 627 -14.55 32.03 35.54
CA SER A 627 -13.78 30.97 34.89
C SER A 627 -13.00 30.16 35.93
N GLU A 628 -12.91 28.86 35.73
CA GLU A 628 -12.19 27.90 36.57
C GLU A 628 -11.33 26.98 35.69
N VAL A 629 -10.28 26.39 36.28
CA VAL A 629 -9.43 25.41 35.61
C VAL A 629 -9.33 24.15 36.45
N LEU A 630 -9.68 23.02 35.84
CA LEU A 630 -9.59 21.70 36.44
C LEU A 630 -8.40 20.95 35.82
N SER A 631 -7.57 20.30 36.64
CA SER A 631 -6.38 19.61 36.13
C SER A 631 -6.10 18.30 36.89
N LEU A 632 -5.71 17.26 36.15
CA LEU A 632 -5.26 15.95 36.65
C LEU A 632 -3.80 15.73 36.23
N GLN A 633 -2.88 15.64 37.20
CA GLN A 633 -1.46 15.39 36.95
C GLN A 633 -1.17 13.89 36.86
N ILE A 634 -0.43 13.50 35.82
CA ILE A 634 0.06 12.14 35.57
C ILE A 634 1.58 12.13 35.62
N ARG A 635 2.20 11.23 36.39
CA ARG A 635 3.65 11.06 36.50
C ARG A 635 4.19 9.95 35.59
N GLY A 636 5.48 10.01 35.26
CA GLY A 636 6.19 9.01 34.44
C GLY A 636 5.94 7.57 34.87
N ASN A 637 6.13 7.29 36.17
CA ASN A 637 5.95 5.97 36.74
C ASN A 637 4.50 5.44 36.73
N GLU A 638 3.50 6.29 36.43
CA GLU A 638 2.10 5.86 36.33
C GLU A 638 1.74 5.30 34.95
N TYR A 639 2.54 5.63 33.92
CA TYR A 639 2.25 5.24 32.53
C TYR A 639 3.33 4.38 31.86
N LEU A 640 4.60 4.42 32.28
CA LEU A 640 5.71 3.76 31.57
C LEU A 640 5.48 2.24 31.33
N ASP A 641 4.98 1.52 32.33
CA ASP A 641 4.69 0.08 32.24
C ASP A 641 3.36 -0.24 31.53
N LYS A 642 2.61 0.79 31.15
CA LYS A 642 1.33 0.70 30.44
C LYS A 642 1.46 1.11 28.98
N LEU A 643 2.60 1.64 28.53
CA LEU A 643 2.81 2.02 27.14
C LEU A 643 2.78 0.79 26.23
N VAL A 644 2.05 0.92 25.12
CA VAL A 644 2.02 -0.02 24.00
C VAL A 644 2.62 0.63 22.76
N ASP A 645 2.48 -0.04 21.62
CA ASP A 645 3.00 0.41 20.32
C ASP A 645 2.56 1.87 20.03
N PHE A 646 3.47 2.67 19.46
CA PHE A 646 3.39 4.14 19.30
C PHE A 646 3.31 4.97 20.59
N SER A 647 3.19 4.35 21.77
CA SER A 647 3.17 5.05 23.06
C SER A 647 2.10 6.16 23.14
N MET A 648 0.91 5.86 22.60
CA MET A 648 -0.21 6.79 22.52
C MET A 648 -1.02 6.82 23.83
N ILE A 649 -1.46 8.02 24.19
CA ILE A 649 -2.30 8.29 25.35
C ILE A 649 -3.54 9.05 24.89
N LYS A 650 -4.70 8.49 25.23
CA LYS A 650 -6.00 9.16 25.08
C LYS A 650 -6.38 9.83 26.37
N ILE A 651 -6.65 11.13 26.32
CA ILE A 651 -7.22 11.90 27.41
C ILE A 651 -8.70 12.13 27.15
N TYR A 652 -9.51 11.98 28.18
CA TYR A 652 -10.96 12.12 28.09
C TYR A 652 -11.45 13.01 29.21
N ALA A 653 -12.30 13.98 28.87
CA ALA A 653 -12.94 14.88 29.81
C ALA A 653 -14.44 14.93 29.55
N MET A 654 -15.23 14.79 30.62
CA MET A 654 -16.68 14.95 30.59
C MET A 654 -17.11 15.89 31.70
N ALA A 655 -18.10 16.74 31.42
CA ALA A 655 -18.71 17.61 32.40
C ALA A 655 -20.23 17.64 32.25
N THR A 656 -20.95 17.64 33.37
CA THR A 656 -22.41 17.80 33.44
C THR A 656 -22.75 18.96 34.36
N VAL A 657 -23.57 19.88 33.84
CA VAL A 657 -24.14 21.01 34.59
C VAL A 657 -25.49 20.57 35.14
N LYS A 658 -25.61 20.52 36.46
CA LYS A 658 -26.79 19.95 37.12
C LYS A 658 -28.08 20.71 36.81
N GLU A 659 -28.04 22.04 36.78
CA GLU A 659 -29.22 22.89 36.64
C GLU A 659 -29.82 22.86 35.22
N THR A 660 -28.98 22.88 34.20
CA THR A 660 -29.40 22.93 32.79
C THR A 660 -29.42 21.54 32.14
N ARG A 661 -28.89 20.52 32.82
CA ARG A 661 -28.59 19.20 32.26
C ARG A 661 -27.65 19.25 31.05
N GLN A 662 -26.99 20.39 30.82
CA GLN A 662 -25.97 20.55 29.79
C GLN A 662 -24.86 19.53 30.05
N THR A 663 -24.48 18.81 29.01
CA THR A 663 -23.42 17.81 29.07
C THR A 663 -22.43 18.08 27.96
N TRP A 664 -21.15 18.00 28.31
CA TRP A 664 -20.03 18.20 27.41
C TRP A 664 -19.07 17.03 27.58
N ALA A 665 -18.53 16.54 26.48
CA ALA A 665 -17.53 15.49 26.48
C ALA A 665 -16.56 15.76 25.32
N GLU A 666 -15.28 15.83 25.61
CA GLU A 666 -14.22 15.94 24.61
C GLU A 666 -13.11 14.94 24.92
N GLU A 667 -12.43 14.51 23.87
CA GLU A 667 -11.26 13.66 23.96
C GLU A 667 -10.17 14.22 23.06
N ASP A 668 -8.94 13.90 23.43
CA ASP A 668 -7.75 14.20 22.62
C ASP A 668 -6.74 13.07 22.77
N ASP A 669 -5.88 12.93 21.78
CA ASP A 669 -4.87 11.90 21.70
C ASP A 669 -3.51 12.53 21.44
N PHE A 670 -2.51 12.15 22.23
CA PHE A 670 -1.12 12.56 22.02
C PHE A 670 -0.18 11.37 22.14
N SER A 671 1.01 11.51 21.55
CA SER A 671 2.05 10.49 21.64
C SER A 671 3.17 10.91 22.58
N ILE A 672 3.67 9.95 23.36
CA ILE A 672 4.89 10.10 24.14
C ILE A 672 6.09 10.04 23.19
N THR A 673 6.82 11.15 23.10
CA THR A 673 7.97 11.29 22.21
C THR A 673 9.21 10.58 22.77
N LYS A 674 9.98 10.00 21.85
CA LYS A 674 11.19 9.23 22.12
C LYS A 674 12.42 9.95 21.55
N PRO A 675 13.63 9.71 22.08
CA PRO A 675 14.83 10.34 21.54
C PRO A 675 15.12 9.86 20.11
N PRO A 676 15.54 10.74 19.20
CA PRO A 676 15.92 10.35 17.85
C PRO A 676 17.24 9.55 17.84
N ILE A 677 17.41 8.68 16.86
CA ILE A 677 18.72 8.07 16.56
C ILE A 677 19.52 9.07 15.72
N ASN A 678 20.64 9.54 16.26
CA ASN A 678 21.58 10.38 15.52
C ASN A 678 22.48 9.49 14.65
N LEU A 679 22.40 9.69 13.34
CA LEU A 679 23.12 8.95 12.31
C LEU A 679 24.23 9.80 11.69
N GLN A 680 25.45 9.28 11.67
CA GLN A 680 26.61 9.95 11.06
C GLN A 680 27.45 8.98 10.25
N VAL A 681 27.95 9.44 9.11
CA VAL A 681 28.83 8.64 8.24
C VAL A 681 30.28 8.99 8.50
N ARG A 682 31.11 7.98 8.74
CA ARG A 682 32.57 8.08 8.86
C ARG A 682 33.23 7.40 7.66
N GLY A 683 34.11 8.15 6.98
CA GLY A 683 34.71 7.76 5.71
C GLY A 683 33.93 8.33 4.52
N THR A 684 34.42 8.08 3.31
CA THR A 684 33.77 8.53 2.06
C THR A 684 33.16 7.31 1.37
N PRO A 685 31.81 7.20 1.28
CA PRO A 685 31.19 6.08 0.57
C PRO A 685 31.64 6.02 -0.89
N LYS A 686 32.23 4.89 -1.26
CA LYS A 686 32.76 4.60 -2.61
C LYS A 686 32.53 3.13 -2.95
N VAL A 687 32.23 2.85 -4.21
CA VAL A 687 32.03 1.48 -4.70
C VAL A 687 33.24 0.61 -4.34
N ASN A 688 32.99 -0.55 -3.73
CA ASN A 688 33.97 -1.53 -3.26
C ASN A 688 34.92 -1.05 -2.14
N GLU A 689 34.66 0.10 -1.50
CA GLU A 689 35.40 0.56 -0.31
C GLU A 689 34.50 0.55 0.94
N GLU A 690 35.06 0.18 2.09
CA GLU A 690 34.33 0.17 3.37
C GLU A 690 34.11 1.59 3.89
N PHE A 691 32.89 1.89 4.36
CA PHE A 691 32.59 3.05 5.20
C PHE A 691 31.83 2.62 6.47
N THR A 692 31.80 3.49 7.49
CA THR A 692 31.12 3.21 8.76
C THR A 692 29.93 4.16 8.97
N LEU A 693 28.81 3.62 9.43
CA LEU A 693 27.68 4.36 9.98
C LEU A 693 27.75 4.33 11.50
N LEU A 694 27.67 5.50 12.13
CA LEU A 694 27.59 5.69 13.57
C LEU A 694 26.13 5.91 13.96
N CYS A 695 25.61 5.12 14.87
CA CYS A 695 24.23 5.20 15.38
C CYS A 695 24.27 5.52 16.88
N SER A 696 23.83 6.71 17.27
CA SER A 696 23.94 7.18 18.66
C SER A 696 22.65 7.76 19.21
N PHE A 697 22.37 7.51 20.49
CA PHE A 697 21.28 8.12 21.25
C PHE A 697 21.59 8.02 22.75
N VAL A 698 20.80 8.70 23.58
CA VAL A 698 20.89 8.64 25.05
C VAL A 698 19.70 7.85 25.56
N ASN A 699 19.93 6.86 26.44
CA ASN A 699 18.83 6.17 27.12
C ASN A 699 18.04 7.17 27.99
N PRO A 700 16.76 7.45 27.66
CA PRO A 700 15.97 8.47 28.35
C PRO A 700 15.37 7.96 29.68
N LEU A 701 15.45 6.66 29.96
CA LEU A 701 14.83 6.02 31.11
C LEU A 701 15.77 5.99 32.32
N GLU A 702 15.16 5.92 33.51
CA GLU A 702 15.86 5.71 34.79
C GLU A 702 16.27 4.24 35.01
N GLU A 703 15.97 3.35 34.07
CA GLU A 703 16.32 1.93 34.08
C GLU A 703 17.21 1.53 32.88
N SER A 704 17.77 0.33 32.93
CA SER A 704 18.63 -0.18 31.84
C SER A 704 17.82 -0.77 30.70
N LEU A 705 18.25 -0.54 29.46
CA LEU A 705 17.69 -1.16 28.27
C LEU A 705 18.30 -2.55 28.07
N GLU A 706 17.45 -3.57 27.97
CA GLU A 706 17.86 -4.97 27.83
C GLU A 706 17.48 -5.56 26.47
N LYS A 707 18.28 -6.52 25.99
CA LYS A 707 18.08 -7.18 24.68
C LYS A 707 18.08 -6.19 23.52
N CYS A 708 18.99 -5.22 23.60
CA CYS A 708 19.17 -4.17 22.62
C CYS A 708 19.55 -4.77 21.25
N HIS A 709 18.96 -4.26 20.18
CA HIS A 709 19.28 -4.66 18.83
C HIS A 709 18.99 -3.54 17.83
N TYR A 710 19.67 -3.59 16.68
CA TYR A 710 19.47 -2.69 15.56
C TYR A 710 19.04 -3.47 14.31
N TRP A 711 18.23 -2.86 13.46
CA TRP A 711 17.99 -3.31 12.10
C TRP A 711 18.44 -2.26 11.08
N PHE A 712 19.02 -2.72 9.98
CA PHE A 712 19.51 -1.90 8.88
C PHE A 712 18.94 -2.40 7.55
N GLU A 713 18.50 -1.47 6.71
CA GLU A 713 18.07 -1.76 5.34
C GLU A 713 18.40 -0.59 4.41
N SER A 714 18.86 -0.89 3.18
CA SER A 714 19.12 0.13 2.16
C SER A 714 19.15 -0.47 0.74
N PRO A 715 18.29 -0.01 -0.19
CA PRO A 715 18.26 -0.52 -1.57
C PRO A 715 19.60 -0.50 -2.29
N GLY A 716 20.05 -1.67 -2.75
CA GLY A 716 21.32 -1.83 -3.45
C GLY A 716 22.57 -1.56 -2.61
N LEU A 717 22.45 -1.48 -1.27
CA LEU A 717 23.57 -1.36 -0.34
C LEU A 717 23.59 -2.51 0.68
N THR A 718 22.46 -2.80 1.32
CA THR A 718 22.32 -3.94 2.23
C THR A 718 20.89 -4.47 2.21
N ARG A 719 20.75 -5.79 2.14
CA ARG A 719 19.49 -6.46 2.48
C ARG A 719 19.18 -6.25 3.97
N PRO A 720 17.91 -6.42 4.41
CA PRO A 720 17.49 -6.30 5.81
C PRO A 720 18.37 -7.15 6.75
N LYS A 721 19.07 -6.49 7.67
CA LYS A 721 20.02 -7.14 8.59
C LYS A 721 19.80 -6.68 10.02
N GLY A 722 19.65 -7.65 10.93
CA GLY A 722 19.57 -7.42 12.38
C GLY A 722 20.92 -7.65 13.06
N THR A 723 21.29 -6.75 13.99
CA THR A 723 22.52 -6.83 14.79
C THR A 723 22.19 -6.72 16.27
N LEU A 724 22.58 -7.72 17.08
CA LEU A 724 22.45 -7.66 18.54
C LEU A 724 23.43 -6.63 19.13
N PHE A 725 22.98 -5.92 20.15
CA PHE A 725 23.76 -4.92 20.88
C PHE A 725 23.73 -5.20 22.38
N ARG A 726 24.73 -4.70 23.10
CA ARG A 726 24.80 -4.84 24.56
C ARG A 726 23.67 -4.07 25.26
N ASN A 727 23.40 -4.42 26.51
CA ASN A 727 22.52 -3.62 27.37
C ASN A 727 23.08 -2.20 27.57
N ILE A 728 22.20 -1.22 27.73
CA ILE A 728 22.51 0.21 27.88
C ILE A 728 22.01 0.67 29.24
N LYS A 729 22.88 1.27 30.07
CA LYS A 729 22.52 1.71 31.43
C LYS A 729 21.59 2.93 31.39
N ALA A 730 20.90 3.18 32.51
CA ALA A 730 20.10 4.39 32.71
C ALA A 730 20.92 5.66 32.41
N GLY A 731 20.37 6.56 31.58
CA GLY A 731 21.03 7.81 31.18
C GLY A 731 22.32 7.67 30.35
N GLU A 732 22.71 6.46 29.95
CA GLU A 732 23.94 6.23 29.18
C GLU A 732 23.80 6.75 27.74
N SER A 733 24.82 7.46 27.26
CA SER A 733 24.99 7.79 25.84
C SER A 733 25.69 6.63 25.13
N THR A 734 25.05 6.07 24.10
CA THR A 734 25.57 4.93 23.33
C THR A 734 25.93 5.33 21.91
N CYS A 735 26.87 4.59 21.31
CA CYS A 735 27.23 4.69 19.89
C CYS A 735 27.53 3.28 19.35
N HIS A 736 26.74 2.83 18.38
CA HIS A 736 26.97 1.60 17.61
C HIS A 736 27.65 1.94 16.28
N GLU A 737 28.61 1.13 15.86
CA GLU A 737 29.29 1.27 14.56
C GLU A 737 28.88 0.10 13.64
N GLU A 738 28.23 0.41 12.52
CA GLU A 738 27.91 -0.58 11.47
C GLU A 738 28.73 -0.28 10.22
N LYS A 739 29.26 -1.32 9.57
CA LYS A 739 30.14 -1.20 8.40
C LYS A 739 29.42 -1.64 7.14
N PHE A 740 29.64 -0.92 6.04
CA PHE A 740 29.05 -1.20 4.73
C PHE A 740 30.09 -1.15 3.62
N ILE A 741 29.88 -1.98 2.59
CA ILE A 741 30.67 -1.98 1.35
C ILE A 741 29.67 -1.88 0.19
N PRO A 742 29.54 -0.71 -0.47
CA PRO A 742 28.56 -0.53 -1.54
C PRO A 742 29.06 -1.18 -2.85
N SER A 743 28.14 -1.78 -3.60
CA SER A 743 28.43 -2.39 -4.92
C SER A 743 28.05 -1.50 -6.10
N GLN A 744 27.25 -0.45 -5.87
CA GLN A 744 26.75 0.45 -6.91
C GLN A 744 26.82 1.92 -6.48
N PRO A 745 27.14 2.86 -7.40
CA PRO A 745 27.18 4.28 -7.11
C PRO A 745 25.77 4.89 -7.03
N GLY A 746 25.70 6.15 -6.61
CA GLY A 746 24.47 6.95 -6.58
C GLY A 746 23.97 7.25 -5.17
N GLU A 747 22.79 7.86 -5.09
CA GLU A 747 22.13 8.15 -3.82
C GLU A 747 21.54 6.89 -3.21
N LYS A 748 21.79 6.69 -1.91
CA LYS A 748 21.32 5.54 -1.13
C LYS A 748 20.74 6.06 0.18
N THR A 749 19.56 5.58 0.55
CA THR A 749 18.97 5.87 1.87
C THR A 749 19.15 4.66 2.76
N ILE A 750 19.78 4.86 3.92
CA ILE A 750 19.90 3.85 4.96
C ILE A 750 18.81 4.08 5.98
N VAL A 751 17.97 3.07 6.21
CA VAL A 751 16.95 3.07 7.25
C VAL A 751 17.47 2.23 8.42
N VAL A 752 17.35 2.77 9.62
CA VAL A 752 17.79 2.15 10.87
C VAL A 752 16.64 2.12 11.86
N THR A 753 16.43 0.98 12.52
CA THR A 753 15.60 0.89 13.72
C THR A 753 16.39 0.33 14.88
N PHE A 754 15.99 0.71 16.09
CA PHE A 754 16.50 0.16 17.34
C PHE A 754 15.36 -0.28 18.23
N GLY A 755 15.53 -1.44 18.87
CA GLY A 755 14.59 -2.02 19.82
C GLY A 755 15.29 -2.57 21.05
N SER A 756 14.56 -2.56 22.17
CA SER A 756 14.92 -3.19 23.43
C SER A 756 13.65 -3.63 24.16
N THR A 757 13.78 -4.24 25.35
CA THR A 757 12.62 -4.64 26.15
C THR A 757 11.82 -3.44 26.67
N GLN A 758 12.51 -2.38 27.11
CA GLN A 758 11.94 -1.20 27.75
C GLN A 758 11.66 -0.05 26.77
N LEU A 759 12.55 0.15 25.79
CA LEU A 759 12.45 1.20 24.79
C LEU A 759 12.37 0.60 23.40
N LYS A 760 11.20 0.74 22.77
CA LYS A 760 10.91 0.24 21.42
C LYS A 760 10.74 1.41 20.45
N GLU A 761 10.85 1.10 19.16
CA GLU A 761 10.46 1.98 18.03
C GLU A 761 11.34 3.22 17.83
N LEU A 762 12.60 3.16 18.25
CA LEU A 762 13.53 4.17 17.79
C LEU A 762 13.82 3.92 16.31
N HIS A 763 13.76 4.97 15.51
CA HIS A 763 14.02 4.91 14.08
C HIS A 763 14.85 6.11 13.65
N GLY A 764 15.55 5.96 12.53
CA GLY A 764 16.31 7.03 11.90
C GLY A 764 16.61 6.68 10.46
N SER A 765 16.85 7.69 9.64
CA SER A 765 17.32 7.47 8.28
C SER A 765 18.38 8.49 7.88
N ILE A 766 19.23 8.11 6.94
CA ILE A 766 20.24 9.00 6.37
C ILE A 766 20.40 8.72 4.89
N MET A 767 20.39 9.78 4.09
CA MET A 767 20.77 9.73 2.68
C MET A 767 22.27 9.90 2.55
N ILE A 768 22.89 9.05 1.74
CA ILE A 768 24.31 9.09 1.42
C ILE A 768 24.51 9.09 -0.10
N THR A 769 25.63 9.60 -0.57
CA THR A 769 26.04 9.51 -1.97
C THR A 769 27.24 8.57 -2.08
N VAL A 770 27.06 7.45 -2.76
CA VAL A 770 28.14 6.51 -3.08
C VAL A 770 28.84 6.96 -4.35
N ASN A 771 30.12 7.28 -4.23
CA ASN A 771 30.95 7.67 -5.38
C ASN A 771 31.38 6.43 -6.18
N PRO A 772 31.63 6.56 -7.50
CA PRO A 772 32.32 5.54 -8.27
C PRO A 772 33.68 5.15 -7.65
N ALA A 773 34.15 3.94 -7.96
CA ALA A 773 35.43 3.40 -7.49
C ALA A 773 36.63 4.24 -7.94
#